data_AF-A0A355RKU5-F1
#
_entry.id   AF-A0A355RKU5-F1
#
_cell.length_a   1.000
_cell.length_b   1.000
_cell.length_c   1.000
_cell.angle_alpha   90.00
_cell.angle_beta   90.00
_cell.angle_gamma   90.00
#
_symmetry.space_group_name_H-M   'P 1'
#
loop_
_entity.id
_entity.type
_entity.pdbx_description
1 polymer ?
#
loop_
_entity_poly.entity_id
_entity_poly.type
_entity_poly.pdbx_seq_one_letter_code
_entity_poly.pdbx_strand_id
1 'polypeptide(L)'
;MKINKFLKAAKIASNVLIPLTAVMVVVKEITFANASAINDFLHISTQKIIDDGAQEKNIFYDSKYKSVDELRKSSEQIIEEVMDEGITLLKNENNALPLSKGNSVSLYGASSVDLVITGGGSSGSNVKAVKKAISLKDGLAESNLSINEDLWNFYKENPKYYQKGKMGNDASGNQNQVGYYEGYYTIDASWEEMPESKNNQADAAIMVLGRTGGENIDLFRNKEEVITGNKNVDEVSKTMSSFDYLGLSDNEISILKGLKNLKDNGTIGKIIVLMNSANQIQCDFVDDPTYGIDSLLWMGTASSVGTRSLGKILVGDINPSGHLSDTFWYDHSKNPVYANFGNIVYKNSNELNKYRNGENQRYTVYQEGIYNGYRYTETRYEDSILKGDTSFKYDNCVSYPFGYGLSYSKFSYSNMNVDVLTQDNETIYSVSVDIKNDGFVPGKGVAELYIQKPYTSYDVQYKVEKPSVELVGFEKSKLLEPGESQTLTINVKEKELASYDSNYAQTYVIGSNAPSDLYRFTIASDAHEAINNILSSKGYSSSDGMDKNGNEDLVWSTYIAFSDSKYYSNSFIDNALENSKERYSGDDINFGVAFITNQFDKVDFQKYSGFESEERNQPYMSRNDFESTSFKTISLSASSKLANDQKTYQ
;
A
#
# COMPACT_ATOMS: atom_id res chain seq x y z
N MET A 1 -23.03 17.78 -73.88
CA MET A 1 -21.71 18.40 -73.62
C MET A 1 -21.53 18.92 -72.19
N LYS A 2 -22.55 19.49 -71.52
CA LYS A 2 -22.45 19.96 -70.12
C LYS A 2 -22.28 18.84 -69.07
N ILE A 3 -22.93 17.69 -69.25
CA ILE A 3 -22.87 16.54 -68.32
C ILE A 3 -21.46 15.93 -68.23
N ASN A 4 -20.74 15.78 -69.35
CA ASN A 4 -19.38 15.23 -69.36
C ASN A 4 -18.34 16.14 -68.68
N LYS A 5 -18.51 17.47 -68.74
CA LYS A 5 -17.63 18.41 -68.01
C LYS A 5 -17.91 18.35 -66.51
N PHE A 6 -19.17 18.23 -66.11
CA PHE A 6 -19.56 18.07 -64.71
C PHE A 6 -19.04 16.75 -64.13
N LEU A 7 -19.18 15.63 -64.84
CA LEU A 7 -18.65 14.33 -64.43
C LEU A 7 -17.12 14.32 -64.31
N LYS A 8 -16.41 15.00 -65.23
CA LYS A 8 -14.94 15.15 -65.13
C LYS A 8 -14.53 15.98 -63.91
N ALA A 9 -15.21 17.10 -63.67
CA ALA A 9 -14.95 17.96 -62.51
C ALA A 9 -15.27 17.24 -61.20
N ALA A 10 -16.39 16.52 -61.11
CA ALA A 10 -16.76 15.71 -59.97
C ALA A 10 -15.74 14.59 -59.71
N LYS A 11 -15.25 13.91 -60.76
CA LYS A 11 -14.24 12.86 -60.62
C LYS A 11 -12.89 13.39 -60.15
N ILE A 12 -12.47 14.56 -60.64
CA ILE A 12 -11.26 15.24 -60.14
C ILE A 12 -11.46 15.67 -58.69
N ALA A 13 -12.60 16.28 -58.36
CA ALA A 13 -12.93 16.69 -57.00
C ALA A 13 -12.92 15.49 -56.05
N SER A 14 -13.59 14.39 -56.37
CA SER A 14 -13.59 13.16 -55.55
C SER A 14 -12.19 12.57 -55.40
N ASN A 15 -11.40 12.51 -56.46
CA ASN A 15 -10.03 11.95 -56.41
C ASN A 15 -9.05 12.82 -55.59
N VAL A 16 -9.38 14.08 -55.33
CA VAL A 16 -8.57 14.97 -54.48
C VAL A 16 -9.13 15.05 -53.06
N LEU A 17 -10.45 15.24 -52.91
CA LEU A 17 -11.10 15.40 -51.62
C LEU A 17 -11.11 14.12 -50.79
N ILE A 18 -11.27 12.94 -51.40
CA ILE A 18 -11.31 11.67 -50.65
C ILE A 18 -9.95 11.37 -49.99
N PRO A 19 -8.81 11.39 -50.71
CA PRO A 19 -7.51 11.21 -50.07
C PRO A 19 -7.18 12.31 -49.06
N LEU A 20 -7.53 13.58 -49.37
CA LEU A 20 -7.27 14.69 -48.47
C LEU A 20 -8.07 14.55 -47.16
N THR A 21 -9.33 14.11 -47.25
CA THR A 21 -10.17 13.85 -46.07
C THR A 21 -9.61 12.68 -45.26
N ALA A 22 -9.18 11.59 -45.92
CA ALA A 22 -8.55 10.46 -45.25
C ALA A 22 -7.26 10.88 -44.51
N VAL A 23 -6.41 11.68 -45.16
CA VAL A 23 -5.21 12.25 -44.53
C VAL A 23 -5.59 13.17 -43.36
N MET A 24 -6.59 14.04 -43.51
CA MET A 24 -7.02 14.92 -42.42
C MET A 24 -7.61 14.16 -41.24
N VAL A 25 -8.34 13.06 -41.46
CA VAL A 25 -8.84 12.21 -40.39
C VAL A 25 -7.67 11.56 -39.65
N VAL A 26 -6.70 10.99 -40.37
CA VAL A 26 -5.52 10.37 -39.75
C VAL A 26 -4.67 11.41 -39.01
N VAL A 27 -4.40 12.56 -39.63
CA VAL A 27 -3.63 13.65 -39.02
C VAL A 27 -4.36 14.23 -37.81
N LYS A 28 -5.69 14.39 -37.86
CA LYS A 28 -6.50 14.79 -36.71
C LYS A 28 -6.30 13.81 -35.56
N GLU A 29 -6.50 12.51 -35.78
CA GLU A 29 -6.37 11.53 -34.71
C GLU A 29 -4.94 11.50 -34.14
N ILE A 30 -3.91 11.59 -34.99
CA ILE A 30 -2.50 11.69 -34.54
C ILE A 30 -2.24 12.98 -33.75
N THR A 31 -2.71 14.13 -34.24
CA THR A 31 -2.48 15.43 -33.58
C THR A 31 -3.26 15.56 -32.27
N PHE A 32 -4.49 15.03 -32.21
CA PHE A 32 -5.24 14.95 -30.95
C PHE A 32 -4.56 14.00 -29.96
N ALA A 33 -4.14 12.81 -30.40
CA ALA A 33 -3.42 11.85 -29.58
C ALA A 33 -2.06 12.36 -29.06
N ASN A 34 -1.51 13.40 -29.69
CA ASN A 34 -0.25 14.03 -29.29
C ASN A 34 -0.43 15.50 -28.88
N ALA A 35 -1.67 15.95 -28.60
CA ALA A 35 -1.98 17.35 -28.41
C ALA A 35 -1.15 17.98 -27.28
N SER A 36 -0.95 17.24 -26.18
CA SER A 36 -0.12 17.70 -25.05
C SER A 36 1.33 17.95 -25.48
N ALA A 37 1.96 16.98 -26.13
CA ALA A 37 3.33 17.09 -26.63
C ALA A 37 3.51 18.19 -27.69
N ILE A 38 2.52 18.34 -28.60
CA ILE A 38 2.51 19.40 -29.60
C ILE A 38 2.36 20.78 -28.93
N ASN A 39 1.46 20.91 -27.95
CA ASN A 39 1.28 22.16 -27.21
C ASN A 39 2.51 22.52 -26.39
N ASP A 40 3.17 21.54 -25.77
CA ASP A 40 4.42 21.77 -25.05
C ASP A 40 5.57 22.17 -25.99
N PHE A 41 5.71 21.48 -27.14
CA PHE A 41 6.70 21.82 -28.17
C PHE A 41 6.48 23.21 -28.76
N LEU A 42 5.23 23.59 -29.01
CA LEU A 42 4.85 24.89 -29.55
C LEU A 42 4.70 25.98 -28.48
N HIS A 43 4.93 25.66 -27.20
CA HIS A 43 4.73 26.55 -26.05
C HIS A 43 3.32 27.18 -25.97
N ILE A 44 2.31 26.44 -26.44
CA ILE A 44 0.91 26.86 -26.41
C ILE A 44 0.36 26.62 -24.99
N SER A 45 -0.09 27.69 -24.34
CA SER A 45 -0.77 27.58 -23.06
C SER A 45 -2.15 26.96 -23.26
N THR A 46 -2.35 25.73 -22.77
CA THR A 46 -3.64 25.01 -22.84
C THR A 46 -4.64 25.46 -21.79
N GLN A 47 -4.19 26.23 -20.81
CA GLN A 47 -5.01 26.85 -19.78
C GLN A 47 -4.61 28.31 -19.63
N LYS A 48 -5.59 29.15 -19.33
CA LYS A 48 -5.38 30.55 -18.97
C LYS A 48 -6.18 30.80 -17.71
N ILE A 49 -5.52 31.25 -16.64
CA ILE A 49 -6.21 31.77 -15.47
C ILE A 49 -6.79 33.13 -15.89
N ILE A 50 -8.11 33.22 -15.93
CA ILE A 50 -8.84 34.45 -16.22
C ILE A 50 -9.34 35.00 -14.88
N ASP A 51 -8.83 36.16 -14.49
CA ASP A 51 -9.37 36.94 -13.37
C ASP A 51 -10.25 38.05 -13.97
N ASP A 52 -11.52 37.73 -14.23
CA ASP A 52 -12.46 38.65 -14.92
C ASP A 52 -13.20 39.60 -13.96
N GLY A 53 -12.94 39.52 -12.66
CA GLY A 53 -13.52 40.40 -11.65
C GLY A 53 -15.06 40.36 -11.57
N ALA A 54 -15.73 39.44 -12.28
CA ALA A 54 -17.18 39.44 -12.42
C ALA A 54 -17.72 38.03 -12.62
N GLN A 55 -17.99 37.36 -11.51
CA GLN A 55 -19.19 36.56 -11.18
C GLN A 55 -18.88 35.82 -9.87
N GLU A 56 -19.90 35.64 -9.03
CA GLU A 56 -19.79 34.92 -7.75
C GLU A 56 -18.96 33.65 -7.95
N LYS A 57 -17.72 33.69 -7.47
CA LYS A 57 -16.93 32.49 -7.38
C LYS A 57 -17.74 31.59 -6.46
N ASN A 58 -18.05 30.37 -6.89
CA ASN A 58 -18.35 29.28 -5.98
C ASN A 58 -17.06 28.98 -5.18
N ILE A 59 -16.61 29.95 -4.37
CA ILE A 59 -15.65 29.76 -3.30
C ILE A 59 -16.43 28.95 -2.29
N PHE A 60 -16.31 27.63 -2.41
CA PHE A 60 -16.82 26.73 -1.39
C PHE A 60 -16.00 26.87 -0.09
N TYR A 61 -14.74 27.33 -0.21
CA TYR A 61 -13.81 27.54 0.90
C TYR A 61 -12.88 28.73 0.66
N ASP A 62 -12.87 29.72 1.56
CA ASP A 62 -11.90 30.81 1.53
C ASP A 62 -10.48 30.28 1.76
N SER A 63 -9.55 30.62 0.86
CA SER A 63 -8.14 30.31 1.07
C SER A 63 -7.58 31.21 2.18
N LYS A 64 -6.92 30.60 3.19
CA LYS A 64 -6.17 31.35 4.21
C LYS A 64 -4.93 32.06 3.66
N TYR A 65 -4.45 31.69 2.46
CA TYR A 65 -3.25 32.24 1.84
C TYR A 65 -3.58 33.36 0.86
N LYS A 66 -2.73 34.39 0.83
CA LYS A 66 -2.91 35.61 0.01
C LYS A 66 -2.40 35.44 -1.42
N SER A 67 -1.66 34.37 -1.71
CA SER A 67 -1.14 34.06 -3.04
C SER A 67 -0.92 32.55 -3.24
N VAL A 68 -0.83 32.13 -4.51
CA VAL A 68 -0.48 30.75 -4.88
C VAL A 68 0.93 30.37 -4.43
N ASP A 69 1.87 31.33 -4.38
CA ASP A 69 3.22 31.06 -3.91
C ASP A 69 3.28 30.82 -2.39
N GLU A 70 2.48 31.57 -1.62
CA GLU A 70 2.32 31.33 -0.18
C GLU A 70 1.66 29.97 0.09
N LEU A 71 0.60 29.63 -0.65
CA LEU A 71 -0.02 28.31 -0.62
C LEU A 71 1.00 27.21 -0.92
N ARG A 72 1.80 27.35 -1.99
CA ARG A 72 2.80 26.36 -2.39
C ARG A 72 3.87 26.16 -1.32
N LYS A 73 4.41 27.24 -0.76
CA LYS A 73 5.39 27.16 0.35
C LYS A 73 4.81 26.45 1.56
N SER A 74 3.56 26.72 1.90
CA SER A 74 2.91 26.00 2.99
C SER A 74 2.66 24.53 2.65
N SER A 75 2.35 24.19 1.40
CA SER A 75 2.25 22.80 0.95
C SER A 75 3.60 22.08 1.05
N GLU A 76 4.70 22.72 0.64
CA GLU A 76 6.05 22.17 0.77
C GLU A 76 6.41 21.90 2.24
N GLN A 77 6.06 22.80 3.16
CA GLN A 77 6.26 22.58 4.60
C GLN A 77 5.48 21.36 5.13
N ILE A 78 4.21 21.20 4.72
CA ILE A 78 3.41 20.04 5.10
C ILE A 78 3.99 18.75 4.51
N ILE A 79 4.47 18.80 3.25
CA ILE A 79 5.14 17.65 2.62
C ILE A 79 6.39 17.27 3.41
N GLU A 80 7.25 18.23 3.77
CA GLU A 80 8.43 17.94 4.61
C GLU A 80 8.02 17.34 5.96
N GLU A 81 7.01 17.90 6.66
CA GLU A 81 6.52 17.35 7.93
C GLU A 81 6.00 15.90 7.80
N VAL A 82 5.23 15.62 6.75
CA VAL A 82 4.74 14.26 6.48
C VAL A 82 5.90 13.30 6.19
N MET A 83 6.92 13.75 5.46
CA MET A 83 8.08 12.92 5.13
C MET A 83 9.03 12.73 6.32
N ASP A 84 9.20 13.75 7.16
CA ASP A 84 9.97 13.70 8.41
C ASP A 84 9.41 12.63 9.36
N GLU A 85 8.07 12.50 9.42
CA GLU A 85 7.35 11.57 10.30
C GLU A 85 7.01 10.22 9.66
N GLY A 86 7.04 10.14 8.32
CA GLY A 86 6.53 9.00 7.54
C GLY A 86 7.60 8.13 6.89
N ILE A 87 8.84 8.60 6.73
CA ILE A 87 9.95 7.74 6.30
C ILE A 87 10.23 6.73 7.41
N THR A 88 10.16 5.44 7.07
CA THR A 88 10.27 4.33 8.01
C THR A 88 11.63 3.66 7.88
N LEU A 89 12.39 3.61 8.98
CA LEU A 89 13.61 2.83 9.08
C LEU A 89 13.25 1.37 9.38
N LEU A 90 13.66 0.44 8.53
CA LEU A 90 13.30 -0.98 8.64
C LEU A 90 14.45 -1.85 9.15
N LYS A 91 15.67 -1.49 8.77
CA LYS A 91 16.90 -2.15 9.21
C LYS A 91 17.97 -1.12 9.52
N ASN A 92 18.71 -1.32 10.60
CA ASN A 92 19.90 -0.52 10.91
C ASN A 92 20.88 -1.31 11.77
N GLU A 93 21.75 -2.06 11.11
CA GLU A 93 22.81 -2.85 11.72
C GLU A 93 24.16 -2.16 11.58
N ASN A 94 25.16 -2.64 12.34
CA ASN A 94 26.55 -2.17 12.25
C ASN A 94 26.73 -0.66 12.42
N ASN A 95 25.79 0.03 13.11
CA ASN A 95 25.73 1.49 13.22
C ASN A 95 25.84 2.17 11.85
N ALA A 96 25.10 1.68 10.86
CA ALA A 96 25.13 2.23 9.50
C ALA A 96 24.52 3.63 9.41
N LEU A 97 23.44 3.87 10.17
CA LEU A 97 22.82 5.17 10.30
C LEU A 97 22.74 5.63 11.76
N PRO A 98 22.80 6.95 12.02
CA PRO A 98 22.99 8.03 11.03
C PRO A 98 24.43 8.12 10.49
N LEU A 99 24.57 8.65 9.28
CA LEU A 99 25.85 9.06 8.68
C LEU A 99 26.34 10.36 9.34
N SER A 100 27.65 10.59 9.27
CA SER A 100 28.25 11.88 9.65
C SER A 100 28.10 12.89 8.52
N LYS A 101 27.81 14.15 8.88
CA LYS A 101 27.90 15.27 7.93
C LYS A 101 29.30 15.35 7.33
N GLY A 102 29.39 15.52 6.02
CA GLY A 102 30.61 15.46 5.23
C GLY A 102 30.96 14.07 4.70
N ASN A 103 30.25 13.01 5.12
CA ASN A 103 30.47 11.68 4.56
C ASN A 103 30.26 11.64 3.06
N SER A 104 31.11 10.86 2.39
CA SER A 104 31.08 10.56 0.98
C SER A 104 30.09 9.45 0.69
N VAL A 105 29.21 9.69 -0.29
CA VAL A 105 28.11 8.79 -0.64
C VAL A 105 28.06 8.55 -2.15
N SER A 106 27.97 7.27 -2.54
CA SER A 106 27.73 6.88 -3.93
C SER A 106 26.29 6.39 -4.08
N LEU A 107 25.57 6.94 -5.07
CA LEU A 107 24.17 6.59 -5.36
C LEU A 107 24.11 5.56 -6.50
N TYR A 108 23.53 4.41 -6.22
CA TYR A 108 23.37 3.29 -7.15
C TYR A 108 21.89 3.06 -7.47
N GLY A 109 21.66 2.45 -8.63
CA GLY A 109 20.32 2.21 -9.16
C GLY A 109 19.83 3.40 -9.98
N ALA A 110 19.18 3.12 -11.11
CA ALA A 110 18.66 4.15 -12.01
C ALA A 110 17.61 5.05 -11.33
N SER A 111 16.92 4.51 -10.34
CA SER A 111 15.97 5.24 -9.49
C SER A 111 16.59 6.38 -8.69
N SER A 112 17.91 6.43 -8.56
CA SER A 112 18.60 7.55 -7.89
C SER A 112 18.39 8.88 -8.63
N VAL A 113 18.37 8.87 -9.96
CA VAL A 113 18.12 10.06 -10.80
C VAL A 113 16.68 10.13 -11.32
N ASP A 114 15.94 9.02 -11.25
CA ASP A 114 14.53 8.88 -11.64
C ASP A 114 13.68 8.37 -10.45
N LEU A 115 13.64 9.18 -9.39
CA LEU A 115 12.83 8.89 -8.21
C LEU A 115 11.34 8.84 -8.55
N VAL A 116 10.63 7.92 -7.92
CA VAL A 116 9.17 7.87 -7.88
C VAL A 116 8.68 9.02 -6.99
N ILE A 117 8.31 10.12 -7.64
CA ILE A 117 7.78 11.33 -7.00
C ILE A 117 6.29 11.20 -6.65
N THR A 118 5.54 10.46 -7.45
CA THR A 118 4.10 10.22 -7.29
C THR A 118 3.70 8.90 -7.97
N GLY A 119 2.51 8.38 -7.66
CA GLY A 119 1.87 7.32 -8.43
C GLY A 119 1.34 7.82 -9.78
N GLY A 120 0.91 6.88 -10.63
CA GLY A 120 0.21 7.18 -11.88
C GLY A 120 -1.27 7.56 -11.69
N GLY A 121 -1.98 7.74 -12.82
CA GLY A 121 -3.42 8.00 -12.83
C GLY A 121 -3.81 9.37 -12.27
N SER A 122 -4.98 9.45 -11.62
CA SER A 122 -5.51 10.68 -11.02
C SER A 122 -4.60 11.34 -9.97
N SER A 123 -3.67 10.59 -9.38
CA SER A 123 -2.66 11.12 -8.45
C SER A 123 -1.47 11.81 -9.15
N GLY A 124 -1.34 11.66 -10.46
CA GLY A 124 -0.21 12.18 -11.24
C GLY A 124 -0.08 13.71 -11.15
N SER A 125 1.14 14.18 -10.90
CA SER A 125 1.47 15.62 -10.81
C SER A 125 2.08 16.14 -12.09
N ASN A 126 1.59 17.27 -12.63
CA ASN A 126 2.05 17.89 -13.90
C ASN A 126 3.59 17.81 -14.07
N VAL A 127 4.07 17.43 -15.26
CA VAL A 127 5.50 17.34 -15.61
C VAL A 127 6.30 18.59 -15.20
N LYS A 128 5.71 19.78 -15.27
CA LYS A 128 6.36 21.04 -14.83
C LYS A 128 6.55 21.11 -13.32
N ALA A 129 5.66 20.52 -12.53
CA ALA A 129 5.80 20.42 -11.08
C ALA A 129 6.83 19.35 -10.70
N VAL A 130 6.79 18.17 -11.36
CA VAL A 130 7.77 17.09 -11.15
C VAL A 130 9.19 17.55 -11.47
N LYS A 131 9.39 18.30 -12.57
CA LYS A 131 10.71 18.89 -12.93
C LYS A 131 11.25 19.91 -11.92
N LYS A 132 10.41 20.43 -11.02
CA LYS A 132 10.82 21.34 -9.95
C LYS A 132 11.05 20.63 -8.62
N ALA A 133 10.81 19.32 -8.55
CA ALA A 133 11.09 18.54 -7.35
C ALA A 133 12.59 18.57 -7.04
N ILE A 134 12.92 18.60 -5.76
CA ILE A 134 14.31 18.53 -5.29
C ILE A 134 14.83 17.13 -5.58
N SER A 135 15.91 17.04 -6.38
CA SER A 135 16.49 15.75 -6.74
C SER A 135 17.05 15.02 -5.51
N LEU A 136 17.27 13.70 -5.61
CA LEU A 136 17.91 12.95 -4.54
C LEU A 136 19.27 13.56 -4.17
N LYS A 137 20.11 13.81 -5.19
CA LYS A 137 21.43 14.44 -5.02
C LYS A 137 21.32 15.76 -4.25
N ASP A 138 20.41 16.64 -4.65
CA ASP A 138 20.28 17.98 -4.04
C ASP A 138 19.79 17.88 -2.60
N GLY A 139 18.78 17.04 -2.31
CA GLY A 139 18.27 16.85 -0.95
C GLY A 139 19.32 16.29 0.02
N LEU A 140 20.15 15.36 -0.45
CA LEU A 140 21.28 14.83 0.34
C LEU A 140 22.42 15.86 0.50
N ALA A 141 22.74 16.62 -0.55
CA ALA A 141 23.76 17.65 -0.50
C ALA A 141 23.37 18.82 0.42
N GLU A 142 22.08 19.20 0.47
CA GLU A 142 21.55 20.17 1.45
C GLU A 142 21.78 19.72 2.90
N SER A 143 21.89 18.40 3.14
CA SER A 143 22.22 17.81 4.45
C SER A 143 23.74 17.60 4.67
N ASN A 144 24.58 18.21 3.81
CA ASN A 144 26.04 18.14 3.84
C ASN A 144 26.61 16.74 3.58
N LEU A 145 25.98 15.92 2.73
CA LEU A 145 26.59 14.69 2.21
C LEU A 145 27.33 14.98 0.89
N SER A 146 28.52 14.39 0.72
CA SER A 146 29.34 14.56 -0.47
C SER A 146 29.03 13.45 -1.50
N ILE A 147 28.35 13.80 -2.59
CA ILE A 147 27.86 12.82 -3.57
C ILE A 147 28.89 12.55 -4.67
N ASN A 148 29.07 11.28 -5.04
CA ASN A 148 29.83 10.85 -6.21
C ASN A 148 29.17 11.35 -7.51
N GLU A 149 29.65 12.47 -8.03
CA GLU A 149 29.04 13.14 -9.19
C GLU A 149 29.17 12.34 -10.48
N ASP A 150 30.27 11.62 -10.68
CA ASP A 150 30.51 10.86 -11.92
C ASP A 150 29.52 9.71 -12.06
N LEU A 151 29.24 8.98 -10.97
CA LEU A 151 28.24 7.91 -10.98
C LEU A 151 26.82 8.46 -11.14
N TRP A 152 26.51 9.59 -10.48
CA TRP A 152 25.24 10.30 -10.68
C TRP A 152 25.05 10.74 -12.13
N ASN A 153 26.08 11.35 -12.75
CA ASN A 153 26.04 11.83 -14.12
C ASN A 153 25.92 10.67 -15.11
N PHE A 154 26.59 9.53 -14.88
CA PHE A 154 26.40 8.33 -15.69
C PHE A 154 24.92 7.94 -15.75
N TYR A 155 24.25 7.83 -14.61
CA TYR A 155 22.83 7.53 -14.61
C TYR A 155 22.04 8.63 -15.31
N LYS A 156 22.27 9.91 -14.98
CA LYS A 156 21.58 11.11 -15.54
C LYS A 156 21.75 11.30 -17.06
N GLU A 157 22.81 10.76 -17.65
CA GLU A 157 23.08 10.85 -19.09
C GLU A 157 22.63 9.61 -19.86
N ASN A 158 22.18 8.55 -19.17
CA ASN A 158 21.72 7.30 -19.76
C ASN A 158 20.22 7.03 -19.50
N PRO A 159 19.31 7.81 -20.14
CA PRO A 159 17.86 7.69 -19.94
C PRO A 159 17.24 6.36 -20.37
N LYS A 160 18.00 5.50 -21.06
CA LYS A 160 17.61 4.10 -21.31
C LYS A 160 17.29 3.34 -20.02
N TYR A 161 17.89 3.74 -18.89
CA TYR A 161 17.65 3.14 -17.58
C TYR A 161 16.48 3.79 -16.80
N TYR A 162 15.82 4.84 -17.32
CA TYR A 162 14.68 5.49 -16.62
C TYR A 162 13.32 4.86 -16.96
N GLN A 163 13.29 3.80 -17.75
CA GLN A 163 12.04 3.21 -18.20
C GLN A 163 11.53 2.26 -17.11
N LYS A 164 11.05 2.79 -16.00
CA LYS A 164 10.06 2.08 -15.17
C LYS A 164 8.77 2.16 -15.96
N GLY A 165 8.22 1.01 -16.36
CA GLY A 165 7.07 0.87 -17.26
C GLY A 165 6.30 2.16 -17.53
N LYS A 166 6.38 2.69 -18.76
CA LYS A 166 5.76 3.96 -19.13
C LYS A 166 4.23 3.86 -19.11
N MET A 167 3.60 3.86 -17.94
CA MET A 167 2.35 4.59 -17.79
C MET A 167 2.73 6.03 -18.04
N GLY A 168 2.51 6.50 -19.26
CA GLY A 168 3.12 7.74 -19.66
C GLY A 168 2.79 8.84 -18.68
N ASN A 169 3.79 9.68 -18.45
CA ASN A 169 3.71 10.88 -17.66
C ASN A 169 2.75 11.90 -18.30
N ASP A 170 1.53 11.50 -18.69
CA ASP A 170 0.45 12.43 -18.85
C ASP A 170 -0.07 12.83 -17.47
N ALA A 171 0.76 13.64 -16.87
CA ALA A 171 0.52 14.38 -15.67
C ALA A 171 -0.54 15.49 -15.83
N SER A 172 -1.30 15.50 -16.93
CA SER A 172 -2.40 16.44 -17.17
C SER A 172 -3.76 15.91 -16.70
N GLY A 173 -3.82 14.74 -16.06
CA GLY A 173 -5.09 14.15 -15.62
C GLY A 173 -5.97 13.69 -16.79
N ASN A 174 -5.38 13.57 -17.98
CA ASN A 174 -6.10 13.16 -19.18
C ASN A 174 -6.04 11.63 -19.29
N GLN A 175 -7.11 10.97 -18.82
CA GLN A 175 -7.27 9.51 -18.82
C GLN A 175 -7.13 8.84 -20.20
N ASN A 176 -7.02 9.61 -21.28
CA ASN A 176 -7.04 9.12 -22.66
C ASN A 176 -5.68 9.07 -23.37
N GLN A 177 -4.55 9.32 -22.70
CA GLN A 177 -3.24 9.29 -23.36
C GLN A 177 -2.18 8.61 -22.49
N VAL A 178 -1.92 7.33 -22.75
CA VAL A 178 -0.62 6.77 -23.19
C VAL A 178 -0.85 5.30 -23.56
N GLY A 179 -0.16 4.86 -24.62
CA GLY A 179 -0.42 3.62 -25.35
C GLY A 179 -0.66 2.38 -24.50
N TYR A 180 -1.62 1.59 -24.97
CA TYR A 180 -2.12 0.32 -24.44
C TYR A 180 -1.08 -0.78 -24.07
N TYR A 181 0.25 -0.57 -24.11
CA TYR A 181 1.20 -1.71 -24.19
C TYR A 181 2.61 -1.58 -23.56
N GLU A 182 2.95 -0.60 -22.71
CA GLU A 182 4.26 -0.56 -22.02
C GLU A 182 4.12 -0.85 -20.51
N GLY A 183 4.16 -2.14 -20.14
CA GLY A 183 3.92 -2.63 -18.76
C GLY A 183 5.01 -2.29 -17.73
N TYR A 184 4.74 -2.55 -16.44
CA TYR A 184 5.66 -2.34 -15.31
C TYR A 184 6.91 -3.24 -15.36
N TYR A 185 8.04 -2.77 -15.86
CA TYR A 185 9.32 -3.49 -15.72
C TYR A 185 10.37 -2.55 -15.11
N THR A 186 11.45 -3.15 -14.60
CA THR A 186 12.57 -2.42 -14.01
C THR A 186 13.76 -2.56 -14.95
N ILE A 187 14.23 -1.44 -15.52
CA ILE A 187 15.49 -1.41 -16.26
C ILE A 187 16.53 -0.70 -15.40
N ASP A 188 17.67 -1.34 -15.18
CA ASP A 188 18.84 -0.72 -14.54
C ASP A 188 20.11 -1.06 -15.33
N ALA A 189 21.22 -0.40 -15.02
CA ALA A 189 22.54 -0.81 -15.49
C ALA A 189 22.97 -2.08 -14.74
N SER A 190 23.55 -3.03 -15.46
CA SER A 190 24.29 -4.11 -14.79
C SER A 190 25.57 -3.54 -14.14
N TRP A 191 26.10 -4.25 -13.15
CA TRP A 191 27.35 -3.85 -12.48
C TRP A 191 28.51 -3.59 -13.46
N GLU A 192 28.61 -4.38 -14.53
CA GLU A 192 29.70 -4.27 -15.52
C GLU A 192 29.56 -3.06 -16.43
N GLU A 193 28.34 -2.60 -16.72
CA GLU A 193 28.09 -1.42 -17.57
C GLU A 193 28.41 -0.08 -16.89
N MET A 194 28.45 -0.07 -15.56
CA MET A 194 28.71 1.13 -14.78
C MET A 194 30.15 1.65 -14.95
N PRO A 195 30.37 2.97 -14.85
CA PRO A 195 31.69 3.58 -14.99
C PRO A 195 32.64 3.17 -13.86
N GLU A 196 33.94 3.43 -14.04
CA GLU A 196 34.95 3.14 -13.01
C GLU A 196 34.67 3.82 -11.66
N SER A 197 34.03 4.99 -11.69
CA SER A 197 33.62 5.74 -10.49
C SER A 197 32.68 4.97 -9.55
N LYS A 198 32.07 3.85 -9.99
CA LYS A 198 31.35 2.90 -9.12
C LYS A 198 32.24 2.30 -8.03
N ASN A 199 33.56 2.32 -8.21
CA ASN A 199 34.56 1.80 -7.28
C ASN A 199 35.24 2.90 -6.44
N ASN A 200 34.73 4.14 -6.47
CA ASN A 200 35.30 5.21 -5.65
C ASN A 200 35.15 4.88 -4.16
N GLN A 201 36.17 5.21 -3.37
CA GLN A 201 36.09 5.11 -1.91
C GLN A 201 34.91 5.95 -1.42
N ALA A 202 34.04 5.36 -0.59
CA ALA A 202 32.90 6.06 -0.01
C ALA A 202 32.60 5.58 1.42
N ASP A 203 32.05 6.46 2.25
CA ASP A 203 31.58 6.08 3.58
C ASP A 203 30.32 5.20 3.48
N ALA A 204 29.45 5.46 2.50
CA ALA A 204 28.27 4.65 2.22
C ALA A 204 27.94 4.56 0.72
N ALA A 205 27.41 3.40 0.32
CA ALA A 205 26.68 3.22 -0.92
C ALA A 205 25.17 3.21 -0.62
N ILE A 206 24.39 4.01 -1.35
CA ILE A 206 22.92 3.99 -1.28
C ILE A 206 22.39 3.36 -2.56
N MET A 207 21.82 2.16 -2.46
CA MET A 207 21.08 1.50 -3.53
C MET A 207 19.62 1.95 -3.51
N VAL A 208 19.15 2.59 -4.59
CA VAL A 208 17.78 3.10 -4.68
C VAL A 208 16.93 2.13 -5.50
N LEU A 209 15.98 1.48 -4.84
CA LEU A 209 14.98 0.60 -5.47
C LEU A 209 13.71 1.41 -5.70
N GLY A 210 13.32 1.56 -6.96
CA GLY A 210 12.11 2.31 -7.32
C GLY A 210 11.11 1.44 -8.05
N ARG A 211 9.85 1.45 -7.58
CA ARG A 211 8.72 0.79 -8.24
C ARG A 211 7.55 1.77 -8.33
N THR A 212 6.94 1.86 -9.51
CA THR A 212 5.76 2.68 -9.74
C THR A 212 4.50 1.82 -9.82
N GLY A 213 3.36 2.41 -9.51
CA GLY A 213 2.04 1.82 -9.68
C GLY A 213 1.06 2.92 -10.07
N GLY A 214 -0.07 2.55 -10.66
CA GLY A 214 -1.04 3.51 -11.14
C GLY A 214 -2.39 2.89 -11.45
N GLU A 215 -3.37 3.79 -11.61
CA GLU A 215 -4.74 3.45 -11.99
C GLU A 215 -4.77 2.61 -13.28
N ASN A 216 -5.77 1.73 -13.42
CA ASN A 216 -6.06 0.92 -14.61
C ASN A 216 -5.17 -0.32 -14.85
N ILE A 217 -4.00 -0.45 -14.20
CA ILE A 217 -3.10 -1.60 -14.43
C ILE A 217 -2.54 -2.15 -13.11
N ASP A 218 -2.82 -3.41 -12.82
CA ASP A 218 -2.21 -4.15 -11.73
C ASP A 218 -0.76 -4.56 -12.03
N LEU A 219 0.04 -4.65 -10.96
CA LEU A 219 1.42 -5.13 -10.99
C LEU A 219 1.42 -6.64 -11.26
N PHE A 220 2.31 -7.10 -12.13
CA PHE A 220 2.40 -8.52 -12.44
C PHE A 220 3.41 -9.21 -11.51
N ARG A 221 3.08 -10.46 -11.19
CA ARG A 221 3.78 -11.29 -10.20
C ARG A 221 4.51 -12.46 -10.84
N ASN A 222 4.14 -12.81 -12.06
CA ASN A 222 4.67 -13.93 -12.78
C ASN A 222 4.48 -13.76 -14.29
N LYS A 223 5.07 -14.69 -15.04
CA LYS A 223 5.03 -14.70 -16.50
C LYS A 223 3.61 -14.84 -17.05
N GLU A 224 2.75 -15.64 -16.42
CA GLU A 224 1.37 -15.87 -16.86
C GLU A 224 0.55 -14.57 -16.84
N GLU A 225 0.74 -13.71 -15.83
CA GLU A 225 0.11 -12.39 -15.76
C GLU A 225 0.65 -11.40 -16.79
N VAL A 226 1.94 -11.47 -17.11
CA VAL A 226 2.54 -10.69 -18.20
C VAL A 226 1.92 -11.09 -19.55
N ILE A 227 1.79 -12.40 -19.80
CA ILE A 227 1.19 -12.93 -21.02
C ILE A 227 -0.28 -12.52 -21.14
N THR A 228 -1.07 -12.74 -20.09
CA THR A 228 -2.52 -12.49 -20.13
C THR A 228 -2.90 -11.01 -20.11
N GLY A 229 -1.99 -10.14 -19.67
CA GLY A 229 -2.12 -8.69 -19.77
C GLY A 229 -1.75 -8.11 -21.15
N ASN A 230 -1.49 -8.94 -22.17
CA ASN A 230 -0.91 -8.54 -23.47
C ASN A 230 0.36 -7.69 -23.35
N LYS A 231 1.17 -7.89 -22.30
CA LYS A 231 2.42 -7.16 -22.10
C LYS A 231 3.53 -7.81 -22.92
N ASN A 232 4.55 -7.03 -23.34
CA ASN A 232 5.65 -7.56 -24.14
C ASN A 232 6.59 -8.44 -23.28
N VAL A 233 6.26 -9.74 -23.20
CA VAL A 233 7.00 -10.77 -22.46
C VAL A 233 8.49 -10.74 -22.77
N ASP A 234 8.84 -10.50 -24.04
CA ASP A 234 10.24 -10.47 -24.47
C ASP A 234 11.00 -9.31 -23.82
N GLU A 235 10.39 -8.13 -23.67
CA GLU A 235 11.04 -6.98 -22.99
C GLU A 235 11.17 -7.19 -21.48
N VAL A 236 10.13 -7.77 -20.83
CA VAL A 236 10.21 -8.09 -19.39
C VAL A 236 11.31 -9.10 -19.13
N SER A 237 11.39 -10.17 -19.95
CA SER A 237 12.37 -11.25 -19.78
C SER A 237 13.83 -10.82 -19.92
N LYS A 238 14.10 -9.70 -20.60
CA LYS A 238 15.47 -9.14 -20.73
C LYS A 238 15.98 -8.48 -19.46
N THR A 239 15.07 -8.12 -18.55
CA THR A 239 15.39 -7.26 -17.40
C THR A 239 15.04 -7.91 -16.07
N MET A 240 14.02 -8.79 -16.04
CA MET A 240 13.60 -9.54 -14.87
C MET A 240 13.33 -10.99 -15.25
N SER A 241 14.29 -11.87 -15.00
CA SER A 241 14.12 -13.31 -15.20
C SER A 241 13.00 -13.93 -14.33
N SER A 242 12.71 -13.34 -13.17
CA SER A 242 11.65 -13.78 -12.25
C SER A 242 10.24 -13.46 -12.76
N PHE A 243 10.09 -12.46 -13.64
CA PHE A 243 8.81 -11.84 -13.99
C PHE A 243 8.00 -11.34 -12.77
N ASP A 244 8.62 -11.11 -11.61
CA ASP A 244 7.98 -10.48 -10.46
C ASP A 244 8.41 -9.02 -10.36
N TYR A 245 7.50 -8.08 -10.65
CA TYR A 245 7.82 -6.66 -10.62
C TYR A 245 8.17 -6.14 -9.24
N LEU A 246 7.67 -6.77 -8.18
CA LEU A 246 7.97 -6.38 -6.81
C LEU A 246 9.22 -7.07 -6.26
N GLY A 247 9.77 -8.06 -6.97
CA GLY A 247 11.09 -8.64 -6.71
C GLY A 247 12.24 -7.82 -7.29
N LEU A 248 13.47 -8.22 -6.98
CA LEU A 248 14.67 -7.63 -7.59
C LEU A 248 14.84 -8.11 -9.05
N SER A 249 15.27 -7.19 -9.91
CA SER A 249 15.73 -7.49 -11.27
C SER A 249 17.13 -8.11 -11.27
N ASP A 250 17.52 -8.76 -12.38
CA ASP A 250 18.84 -9.37 -12.51
C ASP A 250 19.97 -8.33 -12.39
N ASN A 251 19.72 -7.10 -12.86
CA ASN A 251 20.67 -6.00 -12.76
C ASN A 251 20.77 -5.45 -11.34
N GLU A 252 19.66 -5.27 -10.62
CA GLU A 252 19.68 -4.89 -9.19
C GLU A 252 20.43 -5.93 -8.34
N ILE A 253 20.22 -7.23 -8.61
CA ILE A 253 20.98 -8.33 -7.98
C ILE A 253 22.49 -8.19 -8.27
N SER A 254 22.86 -7.88 -9.53
CA SER A 254 24.27 -7.69 -9.91
C SER A 254 24.90 -6.53 -9.16
N ILE A 255 24.16 -5.44 -8.95
CA ILE A 255 24.62 -4.25 -8.22
C ILE A 255 24.86 -4.61 -6.75
N LEU A 256 23.90 -5.23 -6.07
CA LEU A 256 24.03 -5.59 -4.66
C LEU A 256 25.22 -6.53 -4.42
N LYS A 257 25.47 -7.48 -5.31
CA LYS A 257 26.67 -8.34 -5.25
C LYS A 257 27.97 -7.55 -5.44
N GLY A 258 27.98 -6.59 -6.36
CA GLY A 258 29.10 -5.67 -6.53
C GLY A 258 29.37 -4.81 -5.30
N LEU A 259 28.32 -4.24 -4.71
CA LEU A 259 28.40 -3.47 -3.47
C LEU A 259 28.94 -4.32 -2.32
N LYS A 260 28.48 -5.56 -2.18
CA LYS A 260 29.02 -6.50 -1.18
C LYS A 260 30.53 -6.67 -1.32
N ASN A 261 31.02 -6.87 -2.54
CA ASN A 261 32.46 -7.00 -2.80
C ASN A 261 33.24 -5.73 -2.43
N LEU A 262 32.71 -4.54 -2.74
CA LEU A 262 33.32 -3.27 -2.36
C LEU A 262 33.31 -3.05 -0.84
N LYS A 263 32.28 -3.53 -0.15
CA LYS A 263 32.22 -3.45 1.31
C LYS A 263 33.24 -4.40 1.95
N ASP A 264 33.32 -5.64 1.45
CA ASP A 264 34.23 -6.67 1.99
C ASP A 264 35.71 -6.31 1.80
N ASN A 265 36.05 -5.59 0.72
CA ASN A 265 37.41 -5.13 0.49
C ASN A 265 37.72 -3.75 1.12
N GLY A 266 36.75 -3.14 1.80
CA GLY A 266 36.91 -1.85 2.50
C GLY A 266 36.82 -0.60 1.62
N THR A 267 36.47 -0.73 0.34
CA THR A 267 36.28 0.43 -0.56
C THR A 267 35.05 1.24 -0.17
N ILE A 268 33.98 0.58 0.30
CA ILE A 268 32.82 1.28 0.89
C ILE A 268 32.61 0.88 2.34
N GLY A 269 32.17 1.82 3.18
CA GLY A 269 31.92 1.57 4.60
C GLY A 269 30.61 0.81 4.86
N LYS A 270 29.51 1.26 4.24
CA LYS A 270 28.14 0.77 4.48
C LYS A 270 27.36 0.55 3.18
N ILE A 271 26.40 -0.38 3.22
CA ILE A 271 25.38 -0.56 2.18
C ILE A 271 24.02 -0.18 2.78
N ILE A 272 23.43 0.88 2.24
CA ILE A 272 22.09 1.38 2.61
C ILE A 272 21.17 1.14 1.41
N VAL A 273 19.99 0.58 1.64
CA VAL A 273 18.95 0.43 0.62
C VAL A 273 17.83 1.43 0.91
N LEU A 274 17.39 2.13 -0.13
CA LEU A 274 16.25 3.04 -0.10
C LEU A 274 15.14 2.47 -0.99
N MET A 275 14.04 2.04 -0.38
CA MET A 275 12.82 1.66 -1.08
C MET A 275 11.97 2.90 -1.35
N ASN A 276 11.98 3.34 -2.60
CA ASN A 276 11.15 4.42 -3.11
C ASN A 276 10.00 3.85 -3.94
N SER A 277 9.01 3.33 -3.23
CA SER A 277 7.77 2.84 -3.82
C SER A 277 6.59 2.97 -2.87
N ALA A 278 5.42 3.26 -3.42
CA ALA A 278 4.15 3.12 -2.69
C ALA A 278 3.76 1.64 -2.49
N ASN A 279 4.26 0.73 -3.34
CA ASN A 279 3.99 -0.69 -3.25
C ASN A 279 5.11 -1.39 -2.48
N GLN A 280 4.77 -2.47 -1.79
CA GLN A 280 5.77 -3.26 -1.05
C GLN A 280 6.71 -3.97 -2.02
N ILE A 281 8.00 -3.75 -1.86
CA ILE A 281 9.03 -4.54 -2.54
C ILE A 281 9.22 -5.82 -1.72
N GLN A 282 9.31 -6.96 -2.41
CA GLN A 282 9.56 -8.25 -1.76
C GLN A 282 10.87 -8.19 -0.97
N CYS A 283 10.88 -8.68 0.27
CA CYS A 283 11.97 -8.46 1.21
C CYS A 283 12.91 -9.68 1.42
N ASP A 284 12.78 -10.73 0.61
CA ASP A 284 13.63 -11.95 0.67
C ASP A 284 15.15 -11.69 0.54
N PHE A 285 15.55 -10.55 -0.01
CA PHE A 285 16.96 -10.17 -0.17
C PHE A 285 17.56 -9.45 1.05
N VAL A 286 16.74 -8.90 1.95
CA VAL A 286 17.21 -7.88 2.93
C VAL A 286 18.21 -8.45 3.94
N ASP A 287 17.99 -9.70 4.37
CA ASP A 287 18.84 -10.41 5.32
C ASP A 287 19.72 -11.48 4.66
N ASP A 288 19.72 -11.56 3.32
CA ASP A 288 20.62 -12.46 2.60
C ASP A 288 22.08 -11.97 2.75
N PRO A 289 22.97 -12.77 3.38
CA PRO A 289 24.36 -12.39 3.61
C PRO A 289 25.16 -12.17 2.31
N THR A 290 24.65 -12.63 1.17
CA THR A 290 25.22 -12.40 -0.17
C THR A 290 25.23 -10.91 -0.54
N TYR A 291 24.33 -10.11 0.04
CA TYR A 291 24.23 -8.67 -0.26
C TYR A 291 24.79 -7.80 0.87
N GLY A 292 24.78 -8.29 2.11
CA GLY A 292 25.39 -7.62 3.27
C GLY A 292 24.86 -6.20 3.53
N ILE A 293 23.56 -6.00 3.33
CA ILE A 293 22.85 -4.73 3.55
C ILE A 293 22.89 -4.39 5.03
N ASP A 294 23.37 -3.18 5.37
CA ASP A 294 23.41 -2.72 6.76
C ASP A 294 22.16 -1.97 7.17
N SER A 295 21.54 -1.23 6.25
CA SER A 295 20.36 -0.44 6.56
C SER A 295 19.36 -0.40 5.41
N LEU A 296 18.08 -0.31 5.77
CA LEU A 296 16.96 -0.25 4.85
C LEU A 296 15.99 0.84 5.32
N LEU A 297 15.62 1.75 4.42
CA LEU A 297 14.52 2.69 4.63
C LEU A 297 13.44 2.51 3.58
N TRP A 298 12.19 2.67 3.99
CA TRP A 298 11.06 2.86 3.10
C TRP A 298 10.60 4.31 3.15
N MET A 299 10.50 4.95 1.98
CA MET A 299 10.13 6.36 1.88
C MET A 299 8.81 6.62 1.14
N GLY A 300 8.10 5.57 0.72
CA GLY A 300 6.95 5.74 -0.17
C GLY A 300 7.34 6.46 -1.46
N THR A 301 6.61 7.52 -1.80
CA THR A 301 6.95 8.44 -2.90
C THR A 301 7.59 9.72 -2.36
N ALA A 302 8.54 10.29 -3.10
CA ALA A 302 9.34 11.41 -2.58
C ALA A 302 8.63 12.77 -2.60
N SER A 303 7.53 12.91 -3.36
CA SER A 303 6.85 14.19 -3.59
C SER A 303 7.84 15.29 -4.03
N SER A 304 7.47 16.57 -3.93
CA SER A 304 8.31 17.66 -4.46
C SER A 304 9.55 17.98 -3.62
N VAL A 305 9.53 17.73 -2.31
CA VAL A 305 10.58 18.16 -1.36
C VAL A 305 10.98 17.09 -0.35
N GLY A 306 10.42 15.87 -0.43
CA GLY A 306 10.67 14.81 0.57
C GLY A 306 12.10 14.27 0.60
N THR A 307 12.91 14.52 -0.43
CA THR A 307 14.34 14.18 -0.43
C THR A 307 15.13 15.00 0.59
N ARG A 308 14.64 16.17 1.02
CA ARG A 308 15.23 16.93 2.14
C ARG A 308 15.07 16.20 3.46
N SER A 309 13.88 15.71 3.74
CA SER A 309 13.57 14.91 4.93
C SER A 309 14.44 13.66 4.98
N LEU A 310 14.58 12.96 3.85
CA LEU A 310 15.50 11.83 3.73
C LEU A 310 16.94 12.22 4.07
N GLY A 311 17.45 13.34 3.54
CA GLY A 311 18.78 13.82 3.86
C GLY A 311 18.98 14.08 5.36
N LYS A 312 18.02 14.79 5.99
CA LYS A 312 18.03 15.08 7.43
C LYS A 312 18.01 13.80 8.28
N ILE A 313 17.22 12.80 7.87
CA ILE A 313 17.17 11.48 8.53
C ILE A 313 18.52 10.78 8.40
N LEU A 314 19.06 10.68 7.19
CA LEU A 314 20.32 9.99 6.95
C LEU A 314 21.49 10.55 7.76
N VAL A 315 21.50 11.84 8.10
CA VAL A 315 22.54 12.47 8.95
C VAL A 315 22.15 12.64 10.42
N GLY A 316 20.97 12.15 10.82
CA GLY A 316 20.50 12.18 12.21
C GLY A 316 20.00 13.53 12.71
N ASP A 317 19.82 14.52 11.84
CA ASP A 317 19.14 15.78 12.20
C ASP A 317 17.65 15.52 12.52
N ILE A 318 17.09 14.46 11.94
CA ILE A 318 15.76 13.93 12.28
C ILE A 318 15.91 12.46 12.65
N ASN A 319 15.30 12.07 13.76
CA ASN A 319 15.20 10.68 14.16
C ASN A 319 13.96 10.05 13.50
N PRO A 320 14.11 8.99 12.68
CA PRO A 320 12.99 8.36 12.00
C PRO A 320 11.97 7.83 13.02
N SER A 321 10.70 7.99 12.67
CA SER A 321 9.57 7.60 13.53
C SER A 321 8.35 7.16 12.72
N GLY A 322 8.54 6.81 11.44
CA GLY A 322 7.52 6.17 10.63
C GLY A 322 7.31 4.72 11.06
N HIS A 323 6.09 4.22 10.91
CA HIS A 323 5.68 2.84 11.19
C HIS A 323 4.91 2.30 9.97
N LEU A 324 5.03 1.01 9.68
CA LEU A 324 4.44 0.39 8.49
C LEU A 324 2.91 0.28 8.60
N SER A 325 2.21 0.66 7.53
CA SER A 325 0.75 0.49 7.39
C SER A 325 0.34 -0.90 6.91
N ASP A 326 1.30 -1.75 6.54
CA ASP A 326 1.07 -3.04 5.91
C ASP A 326 2.14 -4.04 6.37
N THR A 327 1.80 -5.34 6.41
CA THR A 327 2.79 -6.41 6.64
C THR A 327 3.72 -6.53 5.44
N PHE A 328 5.02 -6.33 5.61
CA PHE A 328 5.99 -6.52 4.53
C PHE A 328 6.38 -8.00 4.45
N TRP A 329 6.14 -8.59 3.28
CA TRP A 329 6.32 -10.01 3.04
C TRP A 329 7.77 -10.35 2.70
N TYR A 330 8.25 -11.44 3.29
CA TYR A 330 9.50 -12.07 2.84
C TYR A 330 9.33 -12.54 1.39
N ASP A 331 8.23 -13.25 1.12
CA ASP A 331 7.81 -13.72 -0.20
C ASP A 331 6.33 -13.41 -0.37
N HIS A 332 5.98 -12.63 -1.39
CA HIS A 332 4.61 -12.22 -1.62
C HIS A 332 3.67 -13.38 -1.93
N SER A 333 4.17 -14.53 -2.41
CA SER A 333 3.37 -15.73 -2.64
C SER A 333 2.77 -16.32 -1.35
N LYS A 334 3.29 -15.90 -0.17
CA LYS A 334 2.76 -16.25 1.14
C LYS A 334 1.59 -15.38 1.59
N ASN A 335 1.25 -14.34 0.83
CA ASN A 335 0.05 -13.56 1.06
C ASN A 335 -1.20 -14.36 0.63
N PRO A 336 -2.15 -14.68 1.51
CA PRO A 336 -3.31 -15.51 1.16
C PRO A 336 -4.20 -14.90 0.07
N VAL A 337 -4.23 -13.57 -0.06
CA VAL A 337 -4.97 -12.86 -1.11
C VAL A 337 -4.49 -13.26 -2.51
N TYR A 338 -3.23 -13.69 -2.64
CA TYR A 338 -2.63 -14.00 -3.94
C TYR A 338 -3.33 -15.14 -4.67
N ALA A 339 -4.01 -16.04 -3.97
CA ALA A 339 -4.69 -17.19 -4.56
C ALA A 339 -5.93 -16.82 -5.41
N ASN A 340 -6.53 -15.65 -5.16
CA ASN A 340 -7.77 -15.20 -5.83
C ASN A 340 -7.70 -13.76 -6.35
N PHE A 341 -6.52 -13.17 -6.39
CA PHE A 341 -6.28 -11.83 -6.93
C PHE A 341 -5.82 -11.85 -8.39
N GLY A 342 -6.15 -10.80 -9.14
CA GLY A 342 -5.73 -10.60 -10.53
C GLY A 342 -6.79 -11.04 -11.55
N ASN A 343 -6.32 -11.53 -12.71
CA ASN A 343 -7.17 -11.85 -13.86
C ASN A 343 -7.84 -13.24 -13.72
N ILE A 344 -8.79 -13.36 -12.80
CA ILE A 344 -9.58 -14.60 -12.61
C ILE A 344 -10.80 -14.58 -13.54
N VAL A 345 -10.93 -15.61 -14.38
CA VAL A 345 -12.02 -15.75 -15.37
C VAL A 345 -12.92 -16.93 -15.04
N TYR A 346 -14.20 -16.83 -15.41
CA TYR A 346 -15.13 -17.96 -15.34
C TYR A 346 -14.63 -19.15 -16.19
N LYS A 347 -14.88 -20.38 -15.74
CA LYS A 347 -14.53 -21.62 -16.49
C LYS A 347 -15.11 -21.66 -17.90
N ASN A 348 -16.32 -21.11 -18.07
CA ASN A 348 -17.02 -21.00 -19.35
C ASN A 348 -16.87 -19.60 -20.00
N SER A 349 -15.84 -18.83 -19.64
CA SER A 349 -15.59 -17.49 -20.17
C SER A 349 -15.61 -17.40 -21.70
N ASN A 350 -15.09 -18.42 -22.40
CA ASN A 350 -15.10 -18.50 -23.86
C ASN A 350 -16.51 -18.37 -24.46
N GLU A 351 -17.55 -18.83 -23.75
CA GLU A 351 -18.95 -18.74 -24.17
C GLU A 351 -19.54 -17.35 -23.92
N LEU A 352 -18.97 -16.59 -22.98
CA LEU A 352 -19.41 -15.25 -22.58
C LEU A 352 -18.90 -14.13 -23.49
N ASN A 353 -17.95 -14.39 -24.40
CA ASN A 353 -17.41 -13.41 -25.37
C ASN A 353 -18.50 -12.70 -26.20
N LYS A 354 -19.72 -13.26 -26.24
CA LYS A 354 -20.87 -12.73 -26.98
C LYS A 354 -21.70 -11.70 -26.20
N TYR A 355 -21.38 -11.45 -24.93
CA TYR A 355 -22.12 -10.54 -24.05
C TYR A 355 -21.22 -9.38 -23.60
N ARG A 356 -21.68 -8.13 -23.77
CA ARG A 356 -20.95 -6.88 -23.41
C ARG A 356 -19.45 -6.89 -23.81
N ASN A 357 -19.15 -7.27 -25.05
CA ASN A 357 -17.78 -7.32 -25.60
C ASN A 357 -16.75 -8.12 -24.76
N GLY A 358 -17.18 -9.08 -23.93
CA GLY A 358 -16.29 -9.88 -23.08
C GLY A 358 -15.95 -9.28 -21.71
N GLU A 359 -16.49 -8.10 -21.38
CA GLU A 359 -16.20 -7.38 -20.12
C GLU A 359 -16.73 -8.12 -18.86
N ASN A 360 -17.66 -9.07 -19.01
CA ASN A 360 -18.29 -9.80 -17.92
C ASN A 360 -17.67 -11.19 -17.66
N GLN A 361 -16.44 -11.45 -18.11
CA GLN A 361 -15.81 -12.77 -18.01
C GLN A 361 -15.09 -13.06 -16.69
N ARG A 362 -14.98 -12.05 -15.82
CA ARG A 362 -14.13 -12.08 -14.65
C ARG A 362 -14.94 -12.00 -13.37
N TYR A 363 -14.33 -12.47 -12.29
CA TYR A 363 -14.84 -12.35 -10.94
C TYR A 363 -13.67 -12.30 -9.96
N THR A 364 -13.94 -11.87 -8.73
CA THR A 364 -12.97 -11.95 -7.63
C THR A 364 -13.71 -12.50 -6.42
N VAL A 365 -13.14 -13.51 -5.77
CA VAL A 365 -13.66 -14.03 -4.50
C VAL A 365 -12.63 -13.80 -3.43
N TYR A 366 -13.01 -13.10 -2.36
CA TYR A 366 -12.15 -12.80 -1.22
C TYR A 366 -12.16 -14.03 -0.30
N GLN A 367 -11.54 -15.10 -0.78
CA GLN A 367 -11.55 -16.42 -0.15
C GLN A 367 -10.90 -16.38 1.24
N GLU A 368 -9.93 -15.50 1.43
CA GLU A 368 -9.25 -15.22 2.70
C GLU A 368 -10.17 -14.62 3.77
N GLY A 369 -11.33 -14.08 3.38
CA GLY A 369 -12.26 -13.45 4.31
C GLY A 369 -11.60 -12.30 5.08
N ILE A 370 -11.61 -12.39 6.41
CA ILE A 370 -11.00 -11.37 7.28
C ILE A 370 -9.49 -11.54 7.47
N TYR A 371 -8.90 -12.65 7.00
CA TYR A 371 -7.49 -12.99 7.21
C TYR A 371 -6.61 -12.33 6.13
N ASN A 372 -6.57 -11.00 6.14
CA ASN A 372 -5.71 -10.19 5.28
C ASN A 372 -4.57 -9.54 6.11
N GLY A 373 -3.35 -9.54 5.57
CA GLY A 373 -2.16 -8.99 6.22
C GLY A 373 -1.89 -9.62 7.60
N TYR A 374 -1.60 -8.78 8.60
CA TYR A 374 -1.25 -9.24 9.95
C TYR A 374 -2.35 -10.09 10.61
N ARG A 375 -3.63 -9.90 10.25
CA ARG A 375 -4.73 -10.75 10.74
C ARG A 375 -4.52 -12.22 10.39
N TYR A 376 -3.91 -12.50 9.25
CA TYR A 376 -3.50 -13.85 8.87
C TYR A 376 -2.22 -14.28 9.59
N THR A 377 -1.14 -13.51 9.46
CA THR A 377 0.20 -13.94 9.92
C THR A 377 0.27 -14.13 11.43
N GLU A 378 -0.29 -13.21 12.21
CA GLU A 378 -0.30 -13.32 13.66
C GLU A 378 -1.24 -14.43 14.15
N THR A 379 -2.27 -14.75 13.38
CA THR A 379 -3.16 -15.89 13.69
C THR A 379 -2.52 -17.23 13.39
N ARG A 380 -1.78 -17.33 12.29
CA ARG A 380 -0.99 -18.53 11.99
C ARG A 380 0.15 -18.73 12.99
N TYR A 381 0.77 -17.64 13.44
CA TYR A 381 1.78 -17.68 14.50
C TYR A 381 1.19 -18.13 15.83
N GLU A 382 0.06 -17.57 16.28
CA GLU A 382 -0.59 -18.06 17.50
C GLU A 382 -0.92 -19.56 17.40
N ASP A 383 -1.46 -19.99 16.25
CA ASP A 383 -1.78 -21.39 16.02
C ASP A 383 -0.54 -22.31 16.00
N SER A 384 0.63 -21.85 15.52
CA SER A 384 1.86 -22.64 15.57
C SER A 384 2.33 -22.89 17.01
N ILE A 385 2.07 -21.95 17.93
CA ILE A 385 2.37 -22.09 19.36
C ILE A 385 1.31 -22.94 20.07
N LEU A 386 0.03 -22.61 19.90
CA LEU A 386 -1.06 -23.25 20.66
C LEU A 386 -1.37 -24.67 20.18
N LYS A 387 -1.24 -24.93 18.87
CA LYS A 387 -1.59 -26.21 18.23
C LYS A 387 -0.36 -27.01 17.80
N GLY A 388 0.84 -26.44 17.87
CA GLY A 388 2.06 -27.07 17.36
C GLY A 388 2.08 -27.19 15.82
N ASP A 389 1.40 -26.30 15.10
CA ASP A 389 1.38 -26.31 13.63
C ASP A 389 2.75 -25.93 13.05
N THR A 390 3.51 -26.94 12.61
CA THR A 390 4.83 -26.75 12.01
C THR A 390 4.80 -26.37 10.52
N SER A 391 3.62 -26.30 9.89
CA SER A 391 3.48 -25.96 8.47
C SER A 391 3.71 -24.48 8.18
N PHE A 392 3.59 -23.63 9.20
CA PHE A 392 3.81 -22.19 9.12
C PHE A 392 5.07 -21.79 9.88
N LYS A 393 5.89 -20.95 9.25
CA LYS A 393 7.09 -20.35 9.86
C LYS A 393 7.03 -18.85 9.63
N TYR A 394 6.98 -18.08 10.71
CA TYR A 394 6.78 -16.64 10.67
C TYR A 394 7.88 -15.93 9.86
N ASP A 395 9.15 -16.20 10.17
CA ASP A 395 10.33 -15.58 9.54
C ASP A 395 10.45 -15.87 8.03
N ASN A 396 9.83 -16.93 7.54
CA ASN A 396 9.80 -17.25 6.10
C ASN A 396 8.64 -16.55 5.36
N CYS A 397 7.84 -15.76 6.07
CA CYS A 397 6.57 -15.19 5.60
C CYS A 397 6.57 -13.67 5.76
N VAL A 398 6.99 -13.19 6.93
CA VAL A 398 7.00 -11.76 7.29
C VAL A 398 8.44 -11.30 7.46
N SER A 399 8.83 -10.25 6.76
CA SER A 399 10.09 -9.54 7.01
C SER A 399 9.90 -8.43 8.03
N TYR A 400 8.79 -7.69 7.93
CA TYR A 400 8.43 -6.66 8.90
C TYR A 400 6.93 -6.69 9.20
N PRO A 401 6.52 -6.80 10.47
CA PRO A 401 5.11 -6.84 10.82
C PRO A 401 4.40 -5.51 10.55
N PHE A 402 3.07 -5.57 10.50
CA PHE A 402 2.25 -4.36 10.52
C PHE A 402 2.58 -3.53 11.77
N GLY A 403 2.70 -2.21 11.63
CA GLY A 403 3.10 -1.31 12.71
C GLY A 403 4.62 -1.26 12.95
N TYR A 404 5.44 -2.04 12.26
CA TYR A 404 6.89 -2.03 12.53
C TYR A 404 7.57 -0.73 12.06
N GLY A 405 8.52 -0.23 12.86
CA GLY A 405 9.35 0.92 12.52
C GLY A 405 10.47 1.12 13.54
N LEU A 406 11.70 1.29 13.06
CA LEU A 406 12.87 1.57 13.91
C LEU A 406 13.06 3.08 14.11
N SER A 407 13.75 3.39 15.21
CA SER A 407 14.22 4.73 15.56
C SER A 407 15.73 4.67 15.83
N TYR A 408 16.43 5.81 15.76
CA TYR A 408 17.77 5.96 16.34
C TYR A 408 17.75 5.95 17.87
N SER A 409 16.56 6.05 18.47
CA SER A 409 16.35 5.85 19.90
C SER A 409 15.66 4.52 20.19
N LYS A 410 15.43 4.24 21.47
CA LYS A 410 14.73 3.05 21.96
C LYS A 410 13.63 3.49 22.91
N PHE A 411 12.46 2.86 22.82
CA PHE A 411 11.33 3.16 23.69
C PHE A 411 10.92 1.93 24.50
N SER A 412 10.45 2.17 25.72
CA SER A 412 9.78 1.17 26.54
C SER A 412 8.41 1.67 26.97
N TYR A 413 7.52 0.70 27.22
CA TYR A 413 6.15 0.92 27.67
C TYR A 413 5.98 0.33 29.07
N SER A 414 5.29 1.04 29.94
CA SER A 414 5.04 0.59 31.32
C SER A 414 3.76 1.20 31.87
N ASN A 415 3.34 0.74 33.05
CA ASN A 415 2.17 1.27 33.78
C ASN A 415 0.90 1.32 32.93
N MET A 416 0.66 0.30 32.09
CA MET A 416 -0.58 0.22 31.35
C MET A 416 -1.76 0.12 32.32
N ASN A 417 -2.76 0.97 32.13
CA ASN A 417 -4.01 0.97 32.89
C ASN A 417 -5.19 1.12 31.94
N VAL A 418 -6.34 0.55 32.32
CA VAL A 418 -7.58 0.66 31.55
C VAL A 418 -8.70 1.12 32.45
N ASP A 419 -9.21 2.32 32.18
CA ASP A 419 -10.43 2.83 32.80
C ASP A 419 -11.63 2.53 31.92
N VAL A 420 -12.64 1.88 32.48
CA VAL A 420 -13.91 1.61 31.77
C VAL A 420 -14.88 2.75 32.07
N LEU A 421 -15.13 3.56 31.06
CA LEU A 421 -15.97 4.75 31.12
C LEU A 421 -17.33 4.48 30.46
N THR A 422 -18.33 5.27 30.85
CA THR A 422 -19.61 5.35 30.15
C THR A 422 -19.81 6.78 29.67
N GLN A 423 -19.93 6.96 28.36
CA GLN A 423 -20.13 8.26 27.72
C GLN A 423 -21.17 8.12 26.62
N ASP A 424 -22.18 9.00 26.60
CA ASP A 424 -23.26 8.99 25.61
C ASP A 424 -23.98 7.63 25.49
N ASN A 425 -24.15 6.93 26.62
CA ASN A 425 -24.66 5.55 26.72
C ASN A 425 -23.82 4.47 26.00
N GLU A 426 -22.58 4.80 25.61
CA GLU A 426 -21.59 3.86 25.08
C GLU A 426 -20.53 3.52 26.15
N THR A 427 -20.09 2.26 26.19
CA THR A 427 -18.90 1.86 26.96
C THR A 427 -17.64 2.26 26.21
N ILE A 428 -16.71 2.94 26.88
CA ILE A 428 -15.40 3.32 26.35
C ILE A 428 -14.31 2.71 27.24
N TYR A 429 -13.33 2.05 26.62
CA TYR A 429 -12.10 1.62 27.27
C TYR A 429 -11.05 2.70 27.05
N SER A 430 -10.70 3.43 28.11
CA SER A 430 -9.65 4.44 28.09
C SER A 430 -8.34 3.80 28.56
N VAL A 431 -7.44 3.53 27.62
CA VAL A 431 -6.18 2.85 27.87
C VAL A 431 -5.08 3.88 28.00
N SER A 432 -4.43 3.95 29.16
CA SER A 432 -3.26 4.81 29.40
C SER A 432 -1.99 3.98 29.52
N VAL A 433 -0.87 4.48 28.99
CA VAL A 433 0.45 3.84 29.08
C VAL A 433 1.57 4.87 29.13
N ASP A 434 2.59 4.62 29.95
CA ASP A 434 3.80 5.45 29.97
C ASP A 434 4.76 4.96 28.89
N ILE A 435 5.09 5.84 27.94
CA ILE A 435 6.19 5.63 26.99
C ILE A 435 7.42 6.40 27.45
N LYS A 436 8.57 5.74 27.47
CA LYS A 436 9.86 6.34 27.87
C LYS A 436 10.89 6.19 26.78
N ASN A 437 11.64 7.26 26.52
CA ASN A 437 12.83 7.19 25.68
C ASN A 437 14.01 6.64 26.50
N ASP A 438 14.41 5.40 26.23
CA ASP A 438 15.56 4.73 26.84
C ASP A 438 16.85 4.82 26.01
N GLY A 439 16.81 5.46 24.84
CA GLY A 439 17.98 5.65 24.01
C GLY A 439 18.80 6.88 24.42
N PHE A 440 19.77 7.23 23.57
CA PHE A 440 20.75 8.29 23.82
C PHE A 440 20.51 9.56 23.01
N VAL A 441 19.50 9.57 22.13
CA VAL A 441 19.15 10.70 21.28
C VAL A 441 17.65 11.00 21.39
N PRO A 442 17.22 12.25 21.14
CA PRO A 442 15.80 12.57 21.10
C PRO A 442 15.07 11.77 20.03
N GLY A 443 13.81 11.42 20.28
CA GLY A 443 12.99 10.69 19.31
C GLY A 443 11.51 10.68 19.69
N LYS A 444 10.68 10.21 18.76
CA LYS A 444 9.25 9.98 18.98
C LYS A 444 8.98 8.48 18.92
N GLY A 445 8.21 7.96 19.88
CA GLY A 445 7.75 6.58 19.88
C GLY A 445 6.24 6.49 19.64
N VAL A 446 5.78 5.37 19.11
CA VAL A 446 4.35 5.08 18.87
C VAL A 446 3.90 3.99 19.84
N ALA A 447 2.75 4.16 20.47
CA ALA A 447 2.08 3.11 21.23
C ALA A 447 0.85 2.65 20.44
N GLU A 448 0.83 1.39 20.04
CA GLU A 448 -0.26 0.79 19.27
C GLU A 448 -1.09 -0.10 20.18
N LEU A 449 -2.41 0.14 20.23
CA LEU A 449 -3.36 -0.62 21.03
C LEU A 449 -4.01 -1.69 20.15
N TYR A 450 -3.76 -2.94 20.53
CA TYR A 450 -4.35 -4.12 19.90
C TYR A 450 -5.34 -4.80 20.84
N ILE A 451 -6.29 -5.51 20.25
CA ILE A 451 -7.18 -6.43 20.97
C ILE A 451 -7.05 -7.85 20.45
N GLN A 452 -7.28 -8.82 21.34
CA GLN A 452 -7.66 -10.18 20.98
C GLN A 452 -9.07 -10.46 21.48
N LYS A 453 -9.95 -10.83 20.54
CA LYS A 453 -11.31 -11.30 20.82
C LYS A 453 -11.26 -12.81 21.13
N PRO A 454 -12.07 -13.34 22.05
CA PRO A 454 -12.14 -14.79 22.25
C PRO A 454 -12.74 -15.46 21.01
N TYR A 455 -12.12 -16.57 20.57
CA TYR A 455 -12.64 -17.44 19.52
C TYR A 455 -13.37 -18.63 20.17
N THR A 456 -14.69 -18.54 20.21
CA THR A 456 -15.59 -19.34 21.04
C THR A 456 -16.27 -20.46 20.26
N SER A 457 -17.01 -21.34 20.95
CA SER A 457 -17.83 -22.36 20.30
C SER A 457 -18.93 -21.77 19.40
N TYR A 458 -19.47 -20.60 19.73
CA TYR A 458 -20.43 -19.87 18.88
C TYR A 458 -19.77 -19.53 17.54
N ASP A 459 -18.57 -18.99 17.59
CA ASP A 459 -17.81 -18.57 16.42
C ASP A 459 -17.49 -19.74 15.50
N VAL A 460 -17.07 -20.88 16.08
CA VAL A 460 -16.83 -22.12 15.33
C VAL A 460 -18.12 -22.64 14.68
N GLN A 461 -19.23 -22.68 15.44
CA GLN A 461 -20.51 -23.20 14.96
C GLN A 461 -21.10 -22.37 13.81
N TYR A 462 -21.01 -21.05 13.91
CA TYR A 462 -21.60 -20.11 12.96
C TYR A 462 -20.59 -19.47 12.01
N LYS A 463 -19.35 -19.95 12.01
CA LYS A 463 -18.24 -19.51 11.15
C LYS A 463 -17.97 -18.00 11.24
N VAL A 464 -17.98 -17.47 12.47
CA VAL A 464 -17.61 -16.08 12.76
C VAL A 464 -16.11 -16.03 13.04
N GLU A 465 -15.33 -15.90 11.97
CA GLU A 465 -13.86 -15.88 12.06
C GLU A 465 -13.34 -14.68 12.88
N LYS A 466 -12.26 -14.88 13.64
CA LYS A 466 -11.63 -13.85 14.50
C LYS A 466 -10.10 -13.94 14.42
N PRO A 467 -9.42 -12.84 14.11
CA PRO A 467 -7.97 -12.82 14.08
C PRO A 467 -7.41 -12.76 15.50
N SER A 468 -6.14 -13.10 15.65
CA SER A 468 -5.50 -13.22 16.97
C SER A 468 -5.11 -11.88 17.56
N VAL A 469 -4.94 -10.86 16.72
CA VAL A 469 -4.77 -9.45 17.10
C VAL A 469 -5.48 -8.53 16.10
N GLU A 470 -6.02 -7.41 16.57
CA GLU A 470 -6.59 -6.32 15.76
C GLU A 470 -6.21 -4.96 16.34
N LEU A 471 -5.64 -4.08 15.51
CA LEU A 471 -5.40 -2.69 15.89
C LEU A 471 -6.74 -1.97 16.11
N VAL A 472 -6.89 -1.30 17.25
CA VAL A 472 -8.08 -0.50 17.60
C VAL A 472 -7.76 0.96 17.87
N GLY A 473 -6.49 1.32 18.00
CA GLY A 473 -6.05 2.71 18.13
C GLY A 473 -4.54 2.79 18.29
N PHE A 474 -3.98 3.98 18.15
CA PHE A 474 -2.58 4.24 18.38
C PHE A 474 -2.39 5.70 18.78
N GLU A 475 -1.31 6.01 19.48
CA GLU A 475 -0.88 7.37 19.76
C GLU A 475 0.62 7.52 19.57
N LYS A 476 1.05 8.71 19.15
CA LYS A 476 2.47 9.03 18.95
C LYS A 476 2.91 10.04 20.02
N SER A 477 4.06 9.79 20.62
CA SER A 477 4.61 10.72 21.60
C SER A 477 4.99 12.05 20.95
N LYS A 478 5.10 13.10 21.78
CA LYS A 478 5.91 14.26 21.43
C LYS A 478 7.37 13.84 21.23
N LEU A 479 8.23 14.76 20.79
CA LEU A 479 9.67 14.52 20.81
C LEU A 479 10.13 14.38 22.27
N LEU A 480 10.64 13.20 22.64
CA LEU A 480 11.12 12.89 23.98
C LEU A 480 12.64 12.96 24.02
N GLU A 481 13.18 13.71 24.96
CA GLU A 481 14.61 13.70 25.28
C GLU A 481 15.03 12.33 25.89
N PRO A 482 16.32 11.94 25.84
CA PRO A 482 16.81 10.76 26.53
C PRO A 482 16.40 10.71 28.01
N GLY A 483 15.73 9.64 28.42
CA GLY A 483 15.20 9.43 29.76
C GLY A 483 13.84 10.09 30.04
N GLU A 484 13.32 10.92 29.15
CA GLU A 484 12.00 11.53 29.29
C GLU A 484 10.88 10.50 29.08
N SER A 485 9.76 10.70 29.78
CA SER A 485 8.56 9.89 29.65
C SER A 485 7.33 10.75 29.38
N GLN A 486 6.36 10.17 28.68
CA GLN A 486 5.03 10.73 28.46
C GLN A 486 3.99 9.64 28.70
N THR A 487 2.89 9.98 29.37
CA THR A 487 1.71 9.12 29.40
C THR A 487 0.87 9.39 28.16
N LEU A 488 0.59 8.35 27.38
CA LEU A 488 -0.33 8.36 26.24
C LEU A 488 -1.69 7.80 26.67
N THR A 489 -2.76 8.22 25.99
CA THR A 489 -4.12 7.74 26.26
C THR A 489 -4.84 7.46 24.95
N ILE A 490 -5.32 6.23 24.79
CA ILE A 490 -6.04 5.75 23.60
C ILE A 490 -7.44 5.32 24.05
N ASN A 491 -8.48 5.86 23.41
CA ASN A 491 -9.87 5.55 23.73
C ASN A 491 -10.48 4.66 22.65
N VAL A 492 -11.06 3.52 23.06
CA VAL A 492 -11.72 2.56 22.16
C VAL A 492 -13.15 2.35 22.60
N LYS A 493 -14.09 2.43 21.65
CA LYS A 493 -15.50 2.18 21.94
C LYS A 493 -15.76 0.68 21.94
N GLU A 494 -16.54 0.16 22.89
CA GLU A 494 -16.80 -1.29 22.95
C GLU A 494 -17.42 -1.85 21.67
N LYS A 495 -18.20 -1.05 20.94
CA LYS A 495 -18.78 -1.45 19.65
C LYS A 495 -17.72 -1.82 18.59
N GLU A 496 -16.52 -1.28 18.69
CA GLU A 496 -15.39 -1.58 17.78
C GLU A 496 -14.82 -2.98 18.04
N LEU A 497 -15.18 -3.60 19.18
CA LEU A 497 -14.81 -4.97 19.54
C LEU A 497 -15.78 -6.03 18.98
N ALA A 498 -16.88 -5.62 18.36
CA ALA A 498 -17.88 -6.54 17.81
C ALA A 498 -17.36 -7.27 16.55
N SER A 499 -17.99 -8.38 16.22
CA SER A 499 -17.78 -9.14 14.98
C SER A 499 -19.10 -9.25 14.24
N TYR A 500 -19.10 -9.22 12.92
CA TYR A 500 -20.33 -9.39 12.14
C TYR A 500 -20.59 -10.88 11.88
N ASP A 501 -21.75 -11.38 12.31
CA ASP A 501 -22.20 -12.74 12.01
C ASP A 501 -23.11 -12.73 10.79
N SER A 502 -22.62 -13.21 9.66
CA SER A 502 -23.36 -13.26 8.39
C SER A 502 -24.20 -14.54 8.20
N ASN A 503 -24.09 -15.52 9.10
CA ASN A 503 -24.67 -16.85 8.93
C ASN A 503 -25.87 -17.11 9.84
N TYR A 504 -25.84 -16.63 11.09
CA TYR A 504 -26.91 -16.88 12.05
C TYR A 504 -27.58 -15.59 12.51
N ALA A 505 -26.88 -14.72 13.24
CA ALA A 505 -27.50 -13.50 13.79
C ALA A 505 -27.77 -12.42 12.71
N GLN A 506 -27.05 -12.45 11.59
CA GLN A 506 -27.14 -11.47 10.49
C GLN A 506 -26.94 -10.01 10.95
N THR A 507 -26.12 -9.83 12.00
CA THR A 507 -25.86 -8.55 12.64
C THR A 507 -24.53 -8.59 13.41
N TYR A 508 -24.15 -7.50 14.08
CA TYR A 508 -22.98 -7.48 14.94
C TYR A 508 -23.23 -8.23 16.26
N VAL A 509 -22.37 -9.20 16.55
CA VAL A 509 -22.31 -9.95 17.80
C VAL A 509 -21.08 -9.54 18.61
N ILE A 510 -21.19 -9.60 19.93
CA ILE A 510 -20.09 -9.33 20.87
C ILE A 510 -20.18 -10.27 22.06
N GLY A 511 -19.07 -10.50 22.74
CA GLY A 511 -19.04 -11.22 24.01
C GLY A 511 -18.96 -12.74 23.87
N SER A 512 -19.05 -13.41 25.01
CA SER A 512 -19.12 -14.86 25.11
C SER A 512 -20.11 -15.30 26.20
N ASN A 513 -20.60 -16.53 26.10
CA ASN A 513 -21.39 -17.20 27.13
C ASN A 513 -20.52 -17.79 28.25
N ALA A 514 -19.20 -17.90 28.07
CA ALA A 514 -18.29 -18.43 29.07
C ALA A 514 -17.43 -17.31 29.69
N PRO A 515 -17.46 -17.11 31.03
CA PRO A 515 -16.64 -16.08 31.69
C PRO A 515 -15.12 -16.25 31.53
N SER A 516 -14.64 -17.43 31.13
CA SER A 516 -13.23 -17.69 30.80
C SER A 516 -12.79 -17.12 29.46
N ASP A 517 -13.74 -16.72 28.61
CA ASP A 517 -13.48 -16.22 27.27
C ASP A 517 -13.24 -14.71 27.35
N LEU A 518 -11.98 -14.36 27.58
CA LEU A 518 -11.56 -13.00 27.82
C LEU A 518 -11.21 -12.26 26.52
N TYR A 519 -11.68 -11.02 26.44
CA TYR A 519 -11.10 -10.00 25.58
C TYR A 519 -9.79 -9.54 26.21
N ARG A 520 -8.74 -9.44 25.41
CA ARG A 520 -7.42 -8.95 25.85
C ARG A 520 -7.07 -7.68 25.10
N PHE A 521 -6.63 -6.66 25.82
CA PHE A 521 -6.10 -5.41 25.28
C PHE A 521 -4.61 -5.40 25.53
N THR A 522 -3.81 -4.99 24.55
CA THR A 522 -2.35 -4.86 24.73
C THR A 522 -1.81 -3.64 24.03
N ILE A 523 -0.86 -2.96 24.68
CA ILE A 523 0.01 -2.00 24.01
C ILE A 523 1.23 -2.73 23.45
N ALA A 524 1.65 -2.36 22.24
CA ALA A 524 2.83 -2.89 21.57
C ALA A 524 3.41 -1.85 20.59
N SER A 525 4.63 -2.09 20.10
CA SER A 525 5.25 -1.31 19.02
C SER A 525 4.84 -1.76 17.62
N ASP A 526 4.34 -3.00 17.48
CA ASP A 526 3.85 -3.59 16.24
C ASP A 526 2.92 -4.79 16.54
N ALA A 527 2.31 -5.36 15.49
CA ALA A 527 1.38 -6.48 15.62
C ALA A 527 2.02 -7.77 16.15
N HIS A 528 3.32 -7.99 15.91
CA HIS A 528 4.00 -9.22 16.35
C HIS A 528 4.35 -9.16 17.83
N GLU A 529 4.81 -8.01 18.32
CA GLU A 529 4.97 -7.79 19.76
C GLU A 529 3.61 -7.90 20.49
N ALA A 530 2.52 -7.42 19.90
CA ALA A 530 1.19 -7.55 20.47
C ALA A 530 0.78 -9.02 20.69
N ILE A 531 0.97 -9.89 19.69
CA ILE A 531 0.63 -11.32 19.86
C ILE A 531 1.57 -12.01 20.86
N ASN A 532 2.85 -11.64 20.90
CA ASN A 532 3.79 -12.16 21.90
C ASN A 532 3.38 -11.75 23.33
N ASN A 533 2.95 -10.51 23.57
CA ASN A 533 2.43 -10.05 24.86
C ASN A 533 1.22 -10.88 25.29
N ILE A 534 0.27 -11.09 24.37
CA ILE A 534 -0.93 -11.89 24.62
C ILE A 534 -0.59 -13.35 24.91
N LEU A 535 0.31 -13.98 24.16
CA LEU A 535 0.75 -15.36 24.40
C LEU A 535 1.43 -15.51 25.76
N SER A 536 2.28 -14.55 26.15
CA SER A 536 2.89 -14.54 27.48
C SER A 536 1.85 -14.39 28.60
N SER A 537 0.83 -13.54 28.43
CA SER A 537 -0.29 -13.46 29.39
C SER A 537 -1.11 -14.76 29.52
N LYS A 538 -0.98 -15.68 28.55
CA LYS A 538 -1.58 -17.03 28.56
C LYS A 538 -0.63 -18.09 29.13
N GLY A 539 0.59 -17.70 29.53
CA GLY A 539 1.60 -18.59 30.10
C GLY A 539 2.53 -19.26 29.08
N TYR A 540 2.54 -18.81 27.83
CA TYR A 540 3.47 -19.29 26.81
C TYR A 540 4.74 -18.44 26.74
N SER A 541 5.82 -19.05 26.27
CA SER A 541 7.13 -18.42 26.19
C SER A 541 7.94 -18.94 25.00
N SER A 542 9.18 -18.47 24.85
CA SER A 542 10.11 -18.99 23.85
C SER A 542 10.40 -20.49 24.00
N SER A 543 10.20 -21.10 25.18
CA SER A 543 10.32 -22.56 25.32
C SER A 543 9.19 -23.32 24.61
N ASP A 544 8.08 -22.64 24.33
CA ASP A 544 6.90 -23.19 23.65
C ASP A 544 6.93 -22.91 22.14
N GLY A 545 8.02 -22.31 21.65
CA GLY A 545 8.23 -22.03 20.22
C GLY A 545 8.06 -20.57 19.81
N MET A 546 7.77 -19.66 20.75
CA MET A 546 7.73 -18.22 20.46
C MET A 546 9.12 -17.71 20.06
N ASP A 547 9.19 -16.81 19.08
CA ASP A 547 10.45 -16.17 18.66
C ASP A 547 11.06 -15.31 19.77
N LYS A 548 10.20 -14.68 20.59
CA LYS A 548 10.54 -13.83 21.73
C LYS A 548 9.42 -13.84 22.75
N ASN A 549 9.76 -13.79 24.04
CA ASN A 549 8.78 -13.56 25.11
C ASN A 549 8.14 -12.17 24.98
N GLY A 550 6.84 -12.09 25.25
CA GLY A 550 6.13 -10.83 25.41
C GLY A 550 6.19 -10.28 26.83
N ASN A 551 5.55 -9.12 27.02
CA ASN A 551 5.36 -8.45 28.29
C ASN A 551 3.90 -8.57 28.75
N GLU A 552 3.66 -9.46 29.72
CA GLU A 552 2.31 -9.68 30.27
C GLU A 552 1.77 -8.48 31.07
N ASP A 553 2.63 -7.61 31.59
CA ASP A 553 2.23 -6.38 32.30
C ASP A 553 1.57 -5.35 31.37
N LEU A 554 1.73 -5.53 30.05
CA LEU A 554 1.07 -4.72 29.02
C LEU A 554 -0.20 -5.38 28.50
N VAL A 555 -0.77 -6.37 29.21
CA VAL A 555 -2.03 -7.00 28.84
C VAL A 555 -3.09 -6.78 29.92
N TRP A 556 -4.21 -6.20 29.52
CA TRP A 556 -5.40 -6.10 30.35
C TRP A 556 -6.51 -6.98 29.77
N SER A 557 -7.23 -7.70 30.63
CA SER A 557 -8.26 -8.64 30.21
C SER A 557 -9.62 -8.33 30.84
N THR A 558 -10.69 -8.53 30.06
CA THR A 558 -12.06 -8.39 30.57
C THR A 558 -13.00 -9.40 29.93
N TYR A 559 -14.06 -9.74 30.64
CA TYR A 559 -15.16 -10.54 30.12
C TYR A 559 -16.29 -9.64 29.65
N ILE A 560 -16.80 -9.90 28.45
CA ILE A 560 -17.98 -9.25 27.90
C ILE A 560 -19.05 -10.33 27.70
N ALA A 561 -20.23 -10.14 28.28
CA ALA A 561 -21.35 -11.06 28.11
C ALA A 561 -21.85 -11.07 26.67
N PHE A 562 -22.19 -12.25 26.15
CA PHE A 562 -22.66 -12.40 24.78
C PHE A 562 -23.90 -11.53 24.51
N SER A 563 -23.91 -10.85 23.37
CA SER A 563 -25.07 -10.15 22.85
C SER A 563 -25.02 -10.04 21.32
N ASP A 564 -26.16 -10.34 20.70
CA ASP A 564 -26.48 -10.13 19.29
C ASP A 564 -27.48 -8.96 19.10
N SER A 565 -27.79 -8.25 20.18
CA SER A 565 -28.80 -7.18 20.24
C SER A 565 -28.25 -5.88 20.82
N LYS A 566 -26.99 -5.85 21.28
CA LYS A 566 -26.37 -4.62 21.79
C LYS A 566 -26.02 -3.63 20.68
N TYR A 567 -25.58 -4.13 19.53
CA TYR A 567 -25.12 -3.33 18.39
C TYR A 567 -25.86 -3.66 17.08
N TYR A 568 -27.11 -4.12 17.20
CA TYR A 568 -27.94 -4.53 16.06
C TYR A 568 -28.66 -3.37 15.35
N SER A 569 -28.75 -2.19 15.98
CA SER A 569 -29.36 -0.98 15.42
C SER A 569 -28.35 0.17 15.39
N ASN A 570 -28.46 1.03 14.37
CA ASN A 570 -27.67 2.25 14.30
C ASN A 570 -28.44 3.38 15.00
N SER A 571 -28.11 3.69 16.25
CA SER A 571 -28.58 4.92 16.91
C SER A 571 -28.20 6.20 16.14
N PHE A 572 -27.17 6.13 15.29
CA PHE A 572 -26.81 7.17 14.31
C PHE A 572 -27.91 7.42 13.27
N ILE A 573 -28.66 6.41 12.84
CA ILE A 573 -29.76 6.56 11.87
C ILE A 573 -30.91 7.35 12.51
N ASP A 574 -31.24 7.09 13.77
CA ASP A 574 -32.29 7.83 14.48
C ASP A 574 -31.96 9.33 14.54
N ASN A 575 -30.70 9.67 14.85
CA ASN A 575 -30.21 11.05 14.90
C ASN A 575 -30.10 11.70 13.49
N ALA A 576 -29.67 10.94 12.49
CA ALA A 576 -29.61 11.39 11.10
C ALA A 576 -31.00 11.62 10.50
N LEU A 577 -31.99 10.79 10.83
CA LEU A 577 -33.38 10.94 10.43
C LEU A 577 -34.00 12.20 11.04
N GLU A 578 -33.81 12.43 12.35
CA GLU A 578 -34.30 13.63 13.06
C GLU A 578 -33.74 14.94 12.48
N ASN A 579 -32.49 14.91 11.98
CA ASN A 579 -31.80 16.09 11.46
C ASN A 579 -31.79 16.19 9.93
N SER A 580 -32.44 15.25 9.23
CA SER A 580 -32.47 15.26 7.77
C SER A 580 -33.47 16.29 7.24
N LYS A 581 -33.04 17.01 6.20
CA LYS A 581 -33.93 17.83 5.37
C LYS A 581 -33.99 17.20 3.99
N GLU A 582 -35.17 17.15 3.37
CA GLU A 582 -35.32 16.84 1.95
C GLU A 582 -34.33 17.67 1.13
N ARG A 583 -33.42 16.99 0.41
CA ARG A 583 -32.54 17.66 -0.55
C ARG A 583 -33.30 18.08 -1.80
N TYR A 584 -34.31 17.30 -2.19
CA TYR A 584 -35.24 17.60 -3.26
C TYR A 584 -36.68 17.18 -2.87
N SER A 585 -37.67 17.91 -3.40
CA SER A 585 -39.09 17.57 -3.20
C SER A 585 -39.38 16.20 -3.80
N GLY A 586 -39.74 15.22 -2.96
CA GLY A 586 -40.04 13.84 -3.39
C GLY A 586 -38.88 12.86 -3.28
N ASP A 587 -37.78 13.21 -2.61
CA ASP A 587 -36.75 12.25 -2.22
C ASP A 587 -37.25 11.38 -1.05
N ASP A 588 -37.38 10.07 -1.26
CA ASP A 588 -37.44 9.11 -0.16
C ASP A 588 -36.04 9.02 0.49
N ILE A 589 -35.84 9.74 1.59
CA ILE A 589 -34.62 9.65 2.39
C ILE A 589 -34.61 8.29 3.11
N ASN A 590 -34.01 7.29 2.47
CA ASN A 590 -33.75 5.99 3.10
C ASN A 590 -32.27 5.91 3.51
N PHE A 591 -31.96 6.23 4.78
CA PHE A 591 -30.61 6.08 5.34
C PHE A 591 -30.20 4.63 5.64
N GLY A 592 -30.90 3.66 5.05
CA GLY A 592 -30.68 2.26 5.36
C GLY A 592 -31.54 1.81 6.55
N VAL A 593 -31.76 0.51 6.56
CA VAL A 593 -32.57 -0.27 7.49
C VAL A 593 -32.43 0.15 8.97
N ALA A 594 -33.55 0.17 9.70
CA ALA A 594 -33.59 0.41 11.16
C ALA A 594 -32.75 -0.59 11.98
N PHE A 595 -32.43 -1.73 11.38
CA PHE A 595 -31.61 -2.80 11.93
C PHE A 595 -30.51 -3.17 10.95
N ILE A 596 -29.31 -3.38 11.44
CA ILE A 596 -28.19 -3.87 10.64
C ILE A 596 -28.54 -5.27 10.13
N THR A 597 -28.51 -5.45 8.81
CA THR A 597 -28.85 -6.71 8.12
C THR A 597 -27.88 -6.96 6.97
N ASN A 598 -27.69 -8.23 6.58
CA ASN A 598 -26.81 -8.56 5.47
C ASN A 598 -27.41 -8.14 4.13
N GLN A 599 -26.70 -7.30 3.38
CA GLN A 599 -27.10 -6.87 2.04
C GLN A 599 -26.37 -7.63 0.92
N PHE A 600 -25.45 -8.53 1.27
CA PHE A 600 -24.49 -9.13 0.34
C PHE A 600 -24.76 -10.62 0.01
N ASP A 601 -25.85 -11.22 0.51
CA ASP A 601 -26.19 -12.63 0.23
C ASP A 601 -26.30 -12.94 -1.28
N LYS A 602 -26.67 -11.95 -2.11
CA LYS A 602 -26.79 -12.11 -3.57
C LYS A 602 -25.47 -12.03 -4.32
N VAL A 603 -24.39 -11.56 -3.68
CA VAL A 603 -23.04 -11.48 -4.27
C VAL A 603 -22.05 -12.44 -3.62
N ASP A 604 -22.43 -13.06 -2.50
CA ASP A 604 -21.71 -14.19 -1.90
C ASP A 604 -21.88 -15.44 -2.76
N PHE A 605 -20.78 -16.02 -3.23
CA PHE A 605 -20.81 -17.16 -4.14
C PHE A 605 -21.37 -18.44 -3.47
N GLN A 606 -21.24 -18.61 -2.16
CA GLN A 606 -21.77 -19.78 -1.44
C GLN A 606 -23.29 -19.68 -1.28
N LYS A 607 -23.83 -18.45 -1.17
CA LYS A 607 -25.26 -18.20 -0.95
C LYS A 607 -26.04 -17.96 -2.23
N TYR A 608 -25.41 -17.40 -3.26
CA TYR A 608 -26.07 -17.07 -4.51
C TYR A 608 -26.48 -18.33 -5.28
N SER A 609 -27.78 -18.52 -5.49
CA SER A 609 -28.36 -19.71 -6.14
C SER A 609 -28.04 -19.85 -7.64
N GLY A 610 -27.36 -18.88 -8.23
CA GLY A 610 -26.91 -18.97 -9.61
C GLY A 610 -25.60 -19.73 -9.81
N PHE A 611 -24.92 -20.19 -8.76
CA PHE A 611 -23.76 -21.09 -8.91
C PHE A 611 -24.11 -22.54 -8.57
N GLU A 612 -23.40 -23.48 -9.19
CA GLU A 612 -23.63 -24.92 -8.98
C GLU A 612 -23.28 -25.33 -7.55
N SER A 613 -23.98 -26.34 -7.01
CA SER A 613 -23.79 -26.71 -5.59
C SER A 613 -22.34 -27.10 -5.26
N GLU A 614 -21.62 -27.74 -6.18
CA GLU A 614 -20.19 -28.05 -6.04
C GLU A 614 -19.33 -26.78 -5.95
N GLU A 615 -19.67 -25.74 -6.73
CA GLU A 615 -18.97 -24.45 -6.71
C GLU A 615 -19.23 -23.71 -5.39
N ARG A 616 -20.46 -23.77 -4.88
CA ARG A 616 -20.87 -23.15 -3.60
C ARG A 616 -20.30 -23.85 -2.37
N ASN A 617 -19.81 -25.09 -2.51
CA ASN A 617 -19.19 -25.84 -1.42
C ASN A 617 -17.69 -25.56 -1.24
N GLN A 618 -17.06 -24.75 -2.12
CA GLN A 618 -15.66 -24.35 -1.97
C GLN A 618 -15.49 -23.48 -0.72
N PRO A 619 -14.48 -23.71 0.14
CA PRO A 619 -14.41 -23.08 1.45
C PRO A 619 -13.85 -21.65 1.42
N TYR A 620 -14.40 -20.77 2.25
CA TYR A 620 -13.66 -19.61 2.76
C TYR A 620 -12.57 -20.07 3.74
N MET A 621 -11.53 -19.25 3.91
CA MET A 621 -10.46 -19.50 4.86
C MET A 621 -11.03 -19.55 6.29
N SER A 622 -10.66 -20.58 7.05
CA SER A 622 -11.11 -20.75 8.43
C SER A 622 -9.95 -21.10 9.34
N ARG A 623 -9.92 -20.47 10.51
CA ARG A 623 -8.92 -20.73 11.54
C ARG A 623 -8.97 -22.15 12.12
N ASN A 624 -10.09 -22.84 12.01
CA ASN A 624 -10.18 -24.24 12.43
C ASN A 624 -9.50 -25.21 11.46
N ASP A 625 -9.23 -24.77 10.23
CA ASP A 625 -8.71 -25.64 9.18
C ASP A 625 -7.93 -24.85 8.12
N PHE A 626 -6.86 -24.16 8.53
CA PHE A 626 -6.00 -23.44 7.59
C PHE A 626 -5.35 -24.39 6.57
N GLU A 627 -5.02 -25.62 6.95
CA GLU A 627 -4.38 -26.58 6.06
C GLU A 627 -5.25 -26.86 4.81
N SER A 628 -6.56 -27.09 5.00
CA SER A 628 -7.45 -27.39 3.88
C SER A 628 -8.02 -26.12 3.21
N THR A 629 -8.00 -24.97 3.88
CA THR A 629 -8.66 -23.75 3.40
C THR A 629 -7.73 -22.62 2.96
N SER A 630 -6.44 -22.63 3.28
CA SER A 630 -5.51 -21.59 2.85
C SER A 630 -5.08 -21.74 1.38
N PHE A 631 -4.86 -20.61 0.71
CA PHE A 631 -4.39 -20.52 -0.67
C PHE A 631 -5.22 -21.31 -1.69
N LYS A 632 -6.55 -21.38 -1.50
CA LYS A 632 -7.45 -22.05 -2.45
C LYS A 632 -7.95 -21.07 -3.49
N THR A 633 -7.60 -21.30 -4.75
CA THR A 633 -8.22 -20.59 -5.88
C THR A 633 -9.65 -21.06 -6.06
N ILE A 634 -10.60 -20.14 -5.98
CA ILE A 634 -12.02 -20.37 -6.19
C ILE A 634 -12.30 -20.39 -7.68
N SER A 635 -12.97 -21.44 -8.16
CA SER A 635 -13.32 -21.61 -9.58
C SER A 635 -14.84 -21.60 -9.79
N LEU A 636 -15.35 -20.66 -10.57
CA LEU A 636 -16.78 -20.47 -10.83
C LEU A 636 -17.11 -20.54 -12.33
N SER A 637 -18.35 -20.90 -12.65
CA SER A 637 -18.95 -20.79 -13.99
C SER A 637 -20.01 -19.70 -13.99
N ALA A 638 -20.06 -18.89 -15.03
CA ALA A 638 -21.15 -17.93 -15.19
C ALA A 638 -22.40 -18.67 -15.68
N SER A 639 -23.38 -18.86 -14.80
CA SER A 639 -24.64 -19.50 -15.17
C SER A 639 -25.54 -18.58 -16.00
N SER A 640 -26.51 -19.18 -16.70
CA SER A 640 -27.56 -18.41 -17.39
C SER A 640 -28.37 -17.54 -16.43
N LYS A 641 -28.53 -17.96 -15.16
CA LYS A 641 -29.18 -17.14 -14.13
C LYS A 641 -28.35 -15.91 -13.81
N LEU A 642 -27.04 -16.04 -13.55
CA LEU A 642 -26.15 -14.90 -13.35
C LEU A 642 -26.18 -13.94 -14.54
N ALA A 643 -26.10 -14.47 -15.76
CA ALA A 643 -26.18 -13.66 -16.97
C ALA A 643 -27.52 -12.91 -17.12
N ASN A 644 -28.63 -13.47 -16.62
CA ASN A 644 -29.93 -12.81 -16.62
C ASN A 644 -30.04 -11.79 -15.49
N ASP A 645 -29.61 -12.12 -14.29
CA ASP A 645 -29.63 -11.21 -13.14
C ASP A 645 -28.75 -9.96 -13.43
N GLN A 646 -27.60 -10.11 -14.10
CA GLN A 646 -26.76 -8.99 -14.56
C GLN A 646 -27.45 -8.06 -15.58
N LYS A 647 -28.46 -8.53 -16.32
CA LYS A 647 -29.25 -7.69 -17.25
C LYS A 647 -30.29 -6.83 -16.53
N THR A 648 -30.76 -7.27 -15.36
CA THR A 648 -31.88 -6.64 -14.64
C THR A 648 -31.45 -5.47 -13.75
N TYR A 649 -30.16 -5.36 -13.40
CA TYR A 649 -29.60 -4.26 -12.61
C TYR A 649 -28.97 -3.14 -13.47
N GLN A 650 -29.34 -3.05 -14.76
CA GLN A 650 -29.10 -1.89 -15.64
C GLN A 650 -30.43 -1.20 -15.89
#